data_AF-A0A1C4VYE7-F1
#
_entry.id   AF-A0A1C4VYE7-F1
#
_cell.length_a   1.000
_cell.length_b   1.000
_cell.length_c   1.000
_cell.angle_alpha   90.00
_cell.angle_beta   90.00
_cell.angle_gamma   90.00
#
_symmetry.space_group_name_H-M   'P 1'
#
loop_
_entity.id
_entity.type
_entity.pdbx_description
1 polymer ?
#
loop_
_entity_poly.entity_id
_entity_poly.type
_entity_poly.pdbx_seq_one_letter_code
_entity_poly.pdbx_strand_id
1 'polypeptide(L)'
;MTAADRRACPAGPPGVPWDEANRLALVAELDVLRVRLVAYPGEADEAELAAAEGRLAAARALLDRPTALDALAAALRLTGFERAVLLLSTGPELAGEVADELTAAHGQPRPTFGLALAALPGPHWSALTPDGPLRRWDLVRLLDPDTPTGSPLITEERVLHHLMGVRYLEPDLAAVARPVPPPAPLPPAFAAVAATIRTVWEHGRPAVLQGPQPANLPVVAAAASDAAGRELRLVAVADLPSAVRDRDRLLRLIGRESLLAPAAWAFDADGARPEDARALIRALGTLPAPVAVLGAMDTVLADGVLVGVPRLPIAERAAALDDALDRHLADRAAGEAAAVAGVFDLALPDLELAAGDVAAGAPLWQACRARSRSRYGGQARVVRPRAGWGDLVLPDTHVAQLRSLVAAVHHRTRVLHDWGFADRSSRGLGTAALFAGPSGTGKTLAAEVIAHELGLDLVVVDLSQVVSKFIGETEKNLSRVFDAAEDGAAVLLFDEADTLFGKRTEVRDSHDRYANLEVGYMLQRMESFTGLAILTTNARSVLDQAFLRRLRIVVTFPYPDRAARETLWRRAFPAGVPADVDPERLAAVDLPGGGIAAAALTAAYLGADGERITGEQVATATRWELAKNGRSLGGR
;
A
#
# COMPACT_ATOMS: atom_id res chain seq x y z
N MET A 1 26.47 -14.02 -13.24
CA MET A 1 26.56 -12.87 -14.15
C MET A 1 25.47 -11.90 -13.74
N THR A 2 25.86 -10.83 -13.07
CA THR A 2 25.01 -9.92 -12.30
C THR A 2 24.14 -9.03 -13.20
N ALA A 3 22.94 -8.69 -12.71
CA ALA A 3 21.92 -7.88 -13.39
C ALA A 3 22.28 -6.38 -13.54
N ALA A 4 23.52 -5.99 -13.21
CA ALA A 4 23.99 -4.60 -13.31
C ALA A 4 24.57 -4.23 -14.69
N ASP A 5 24.77 -5.22 -15.59
CA ASP A 5 25.52 -5.02 -16.85
C ASP A 5 24.66 -4.99 -18.14
N ARG A 6 23.33 -4.86 -18.03
CA ARG A 6 22.44 -4.71 -19.21
C ARG A 6 22.01 -3.28 -19.52
N ARG A 7 22.66 -2.29 -18.92
CA ARG A 7 22.60 -0.88 -19.32
C ARG A 7 23.79 -0.51 -20.19
N ALA A 8 23.93 -1.21 -21.31
CA ALA A 8 24.77 -0.79 -22.42
C ALA A 8 24.21 -1.44 -23.68
N CYS A 9 23.76 -0.62 -24.64
CA CYS A 9 23.80 -1.06 -26.03
C CYS A 9 25.25 -1.49 -26.33
N PRO A 10 25.46 -2.53 -27.16
CA PRO A 10 26.81 -2.92 -27.53
C PRO A 10 27.48 -1.69 -28.15
N ALA A 11 28.56 -1.22 -27.51
CA ALA A 11 29.39 -0.16 -28.05
C ALA A 11 29.86 -0.61 -29.44
N GLY A 12 29.27 -0.03 -30.47
CA GLY A 12 29.89 0.06 -31.78
C GLY A 12 31.24 0.77 -31.64
N PRO A 13 32.13 0.64 -32.64
CA PRO A 13 33.47 1.24 -32.61
C PRO A 13 33.38 2.76 -32.37
N PRO A 14 34.47 3.46 -31.94
CA PRO A 14 34.39 4.85 -31.50
C PRO A 14 33.89 5.73 -32.64
N GLY A 15 32.62 6.12 -32.52
CA GLY A 15 31.85 6.94 -33.45
C GLY A 15 31.00 7.92 -32.64
N VAL A 16 30.56 8.98 -33.29
CA VAL A 16 29.81 10.11 -32.70
C VAL A 16 28.71 9.61 -31.73
N PRO A 17 28.60 10.14 -30.48
CA PRO A 17 27.53 9.76 -29.56
C PRO A 17 26.15 9.92 -30.20
N TRP A 18 25.22 9.02 -29.90
CA TRP A 18 23.90 9.03 -30.54
C TRP A 18 23.19 10.39 -30.43
N ASP A 19 23.28 11.08 -29.28
CA ASP A 19 22.64 12.38 -29.11
C ASP A 19 23.14 13.43 -30.12
N GLU A 20 24.45 13.40 -30.41
CA GLU A 20 25.07 14.29 -31.39
C GLU A 20 24.74 13.88 -32.82
N ALA A 21 24.77 12.58 -33.14
CA ALA A 21 24.35 12.07 -34.44
C ALA A 21 22.86 12.34 -34.72
N ASN A 22 22.00 12.21 -33.71
CA ASN A 22 20.58 12.54 -33.75
C ASN A 22 20.37 14.03 -34.04
N ARG A 23 21.10 14.92 -33.34
CA ARG A 23 21.04 16.37 -33.55
C ARG A 23 21.45 16.75 -34.97
N LEU A 24 22.56 16.19 -35.48
CA LEU A 24 23.02 16.43 -36.85
C LEU A 24 21.98 15.98 -37.88
N ALA A 25 21.38 14.80 -37.69
CA ALA A 25 20.35 14.28 -38.58
C ALA A 25 19.09 15.15 -38.57
N LEU A 26 18.65 15.66 -37.41
CA LEU A 26 17.50 16.57 -37.31
C LEU A 26 17.75 17.90 -38.01
N VAL A 27 18.91 18.50 -37.82
CA VAL A 27 19.27 19.77 -38.49
C VAL A 27 19.37 19.56 -40.00
N ALA A 28 19.97 18.47 -40.45
CA ALA A 28 20.06 18.17 -41.89
C ALA A 28 18.68 17.87 -42.51
N GLU A 29 17.76 17.24 -41.77
CA GLU A 29 16.40 17.01 -42.25
C GLU A 29 15.59 18.31 -42.29
N LEU A 30 15.79 19.19 -41.30
CA LEU A 30 15.20 20.52 -41.27
C LEU A 30 15.68 21.36 -42.46
N ASP A 31 16.95 21.25 -42.84
CA ASP A 31 17.54 21.98 -43.96
C ASP A 31 16.86 21.63 -45.30
N VAL A 32 16.53 20.35 -45.53
CA VAL A 32 15.75 19.92 -46.71
C VAL A 32 14.36 20.57 -46.73
N LEU A 33 13.70 20.69 -45.58
CA LEU A 33 12.38 21.32 -45.48
C LEU A 33 12.46 22.85 -45.63
N ARG A 34 13.50 23.47 -45.03
CA ARG A 34 13.80 24.90 -45.08
C ARG A 34 13.94 25.39 -46.52
N VAL A 35 14.74 24.70 -47.33
CA VAL A 35 14.94 25.02 -48.76
C VAL A 35 13.61 25.09 -49.53
N ARG A 36 12.69 24.16 -49.27
CA ARG A 36 11.36 24.15 -49.91
C ARG A 36 10.47 25.29 -49.41
N LEU A 37 10.49 25.58 -48.12
CA LEU A 37 9.66 26.64 -47.53
C LEU A 37 10.10 28.04 -47.96
N VAL A 38 11.40 28.32 -47.94
CA VAL A 38 11.94 29.64 -48.28
C VAL A 38 11.71 29.98 -49.76
N ALA A 39 11.76 28.98 -50.65
CA ALA A 39 11.55 29.17 -52.08
C ALA A 39 10.08 29.46 -52.46
N TYR A 40 9.10 29.04 -51.64
CA TYR A 40 7.67 29.22 -51.93
C TYR A 40 7.28 30.72 -52.02
N PRO A 41 6.45 31.15 -52.98
CA PRO A 41 5.69 30.37 -53.96
C PRO A 41 6.46 29.95 -55.23
N GLY A 42 7.75 30.27 -55.31
CA GLY A 42 8.63 29.79 -56.37
C GLY A 42 9.06 28.33 -56.20
N GLU A 43 9.89 27.86 -57.12
CA GLU A 43 10.50 26.53 -57.06
C GLU A 43 11.84 26.58 -56.31
N ALA A 44 12.11 25.58 -55.49
CA ALA A 44 13.39 25.43 -54.82
C ALA A 44 14.51 25.18 -55.83
N ASP A 45 15.70 25.73 -55.57
CA ASP A 45 16.89 25.40 -56.35
C ASP A 45 17.20 23.91 -56.21
N GLU A 46 17.10 23.17 -57.32
CA GLU A 46 17.34 21.73 -57.35
C GLU A 46 18.75 21.36 -56.87
N ALA A 47 19.75 22.21 -57.12
CA ALA A 47 21.12 21.97 -56.68
C ALA A 47 21.25 22.16 -55.16
N GLU A 48 20.60 23.17 -54.60
CA GLU A 48 20.58 23.41 -53.14
C GLU A 48 19.83 22.28 -52.42
N LEU A 49 18.67 21.87 -52.96
CA LEU A 49 17.88 20.78 -52.42
C LEU A 49 18.67 19.45 -52.45
N ALA A 50 19.31 19.13 -53.57
CA ALA A 50 20.16 17.93 -53.68
C ALA A 50 21.35 17.97 -52.71
N ALA A 51 21.93 19.14 -52.47
CA ALA A 51 23.00 19.31 -51.49
C ALA A 51 22.50 19.08 -50.05
N ALA A 52 21.30 19.58 -49.70
CA ALA A 52 20.67 19.35 -48.41
C ALA A 52 20.33 17.87 -48.19
N GLU A 53 19.80 17.20 -49.21
CA GLU A 53 19.52 15.75 -49.19
C GLU A 53 20.81 14.93 -49.01
N GLY A 54 21.91 15.35 -49.65
CA GLY A 54 23.23 14.75 -49.46
C GLY A 54 23.75 14.88 -48.02
N ARG A 55 23.59 16.06 -47.39
CA ARG A 55 23.92 16.27 -45.97
C ARG A 55 23.08 15.38 -45.06
N LEU A 56 21.78 15.26 -45.33
CA LEU A 56 20.88 14.38 -44.57
C LEU A 56 21.31 12.91 -44.68
N ALA A 57 21.65 12.43 -45.88
CA ALA A 57 22.13 11.07 -46.09
C ALA A 57 23.43 10.79 -45.30
N ALA A 58 24.37 11.74 -45.32
CA ALA A 58 25.61 11.63 -44.56
C ALA A 58 25.37 11.63 -43.04
N ALA A 59 24.48 12.49 -42.53
CA ALA A 59 24.14 12.55 -41.11
C ALA A 59 23.42 11.25 -40.66
N ARG A 60 22.51 10.72 -41.47
CA ARG A 60 21.82 9.46 -41.20
C ARG A 60 22.77 8.25 -41.18
N ALA A 61 23.86 8.28 -41.95
CA ALA A 61 24.86 7.22 -41.94
C ALA A 61 25.64 7.11 -40.62
N LEU A 62 25.59 8.15 -39.76
CA LEU A 62 26.20 8.14 -38.43
C LEU A 62 25.33 7.48 -37.35
N LEU A 63 24.05 7.21 -37.65
CA LEU A 63 23.08 6.68 -36.69
C LEU A 63 23.13 5.15 -36.61
N ASP A 64 23.25 4.61 -35.41
CA ASP A 64 23.14 3.18 -35.11
C ASP A 64 21.69 2.72 -34.80
N ARG A 65 20.79 3.69 -34.56
CA ARG A 65 19.35 3.51 -34.31
C ARG A 65 18.57 4.75 -34.79
N PRO A 66 17.24 4.67 -34.97
CA PRO A 66 16.44 5.79 -35.48
C PRO A 66 16.58 7.08 -34.64
N THR A 67 16.35 8.23 -35.26
CA THR A 67 16.30 9.53 -34.53
C THR A 67 15.13 9.57 -33.56
N ALA A 68 15.16 10.52 -32.62
CA ALA A 68 14.02 10.78 -31.74
C ALA A 68 12.75 11.12 -32.55
N LEU A 69 12.88 11.88 -33.64
CA LEU A 69 11.78 12.18 -34.55
C LEU A 69 11.25 10.94 -35.27
N ASP A 70 12.12 10.02 -35.70
CA ASP A 70 11.72 8.75 -36.30
C ASP A 70 10.93 7.88 -35.33
N ALA A 71 11.43 7.75 -34.10
CA ALA A 71 10.78 6.97 -33.06
C ALA A 71 9.40 7.55 -32.71
N LEU A 72 9.29 8.86 -32.55
CA LEU A 72 8.03 9.55 -32.26
C LEU A 72 7.04 9.45 -33.43
N ALA A 73 7.53 9.66 -34.66
CA ALA A 73 6.71 9.53 -35.87
C ALA A 73 6.17 8.11 -36.04
N ALA A 74 6.99 7.08 -35.79
CA ALA A 74 6.57 5.70 -35.84
C ALA A 74 5.53 5.37 -34.74
N ALA A 75 5.76 5.82 -33.50
CA ALA A 75 4.86 5.58 -32.38
C ALA A 75 3.46 6.18 -32.61
N LEU A 76 3.40 7.38 -33.21
CA LEU A 76 2.17 8.08 -33.52
C LEU A 76 1.61 7.79 -34.92
N ARG A 77 2.33 7.01 -35.74
CA ARG A 77 2.04 6.78 -37.16
C ARG A 77 1.82 8.08 -37.93
N LEU A 78 2.67 9.07 -37.68
CA LEU A 78 2.61 10.36 -38.34
C LEU A 78 2.77 10.20 -39.85
N THR A 79 1.97 10.95 -40.62
CA THR A 79 2.21 11.07 -42.06
C THR A 79 3.52 11.81 -42.32
N GLY A 80 4.06 11.70 -43.55
CA GLY A 80 5.22 12.50 -43.94
C GLY A 80 4.99 14.01 -43.79
N PHE A 81 3.75 14.45 -44.03
CA PHE A 81 3.33 15.84 -43.83
C PHE A 81 3.31 16.23 -42.35
N GLU A 82 2.68 15.44 -41.48
CA GLU A 82 2.63 15.72 -40.03
C GLU A 82 4.03 15.74 -39.40
N ARG A 83 4.89 14.80 -39.81
CA ARG A 83 6.30 14.76 -39.40
C ARG A 83 7.02 16.05 -39.82
N ALA A 84 6.85 16.49 -41.06
CA ALA A 84 7.48 17.71 -41.57
C ALA A 84 6.98 18.96 -40.83
N VAL A 85 5.68 19.03 -40.53
CA VAL A 85 5.08 20.12 -39.72
C VAL A 85 5.73 20.19 -38.34
N LEU A 86 5.90 19.05 -37.66
CA LEU A 86 6.56 19.00 -36.34
C LEU A 86 8.02 19.45 -36.40
N LEU A 87 8.77 18.99 -37.40
CA LEU A 87 10.18 19.37 -37.54
C LEU A 87 10.32 20.87 -37.83
N LEU A 88 9.49 21.41 -38.72
CA LEU A 88 9.47 22.84 -39.06
C LEU A 88 9.09 23.72 -37.88
N SER A 89 8.08 23.35 -37.08
CA SER A 89 7.70 24.12 -35.90
C SER A 89 8.81 24.17 -34.85
N THR A 90 9.71 23.18 -34.88
CA THR A 90 10.90 23.10 -34.01
C THR A 90 12.08 23.90 -34.57
N GLY A 91 12.12 24.10 -35.90
CA GLY A 91 13.27 24.66 -36.62
C GLY A 91 13.85 25.97 -36.08
N PRO A 92 13.03 27.00 -35.79
CA PRO A 92 13.50 28.27 -35.22
C PRO A 92 14.25 28.13 -33.89
N GLU A 93 13.98 27.07 -33.11
CA GLU A 93 14.70 26.77 -31.85
C GLU A 93 15.98 25.95 -32.08
N LEU A 94 16.05 25.21 -33.19
CA LEU A 94 17.20 24.35 -33.52
C LEU A 94 18.33 25.11 -34.22
N ALA A 95 17.96 26.05 -35.10
CA ALA A 95 18.90 26.85 -35.89
C ALA A 95 18.32 28.26 -36.10
N GLY A 96 18.98 29.25 -35.49
CA GLY A 96 18.51 30.65 -35.54
C GLY A 96 18.38 31.21 -36.96
N GLU A 97 19.23 30.75 -37.88
CA GLU A 97 19.20 31.12 -39.31
C GLU A 97 17.83 30.82 -39.97
N VAL A 98 17.14 29.77 -39.52
CA VAL A 98 15.81 29.40 -40.04
C VAL A 98 14.78 30.48 -39.74
N ALA A 99 14.84 31.10 -38.56
CA ALA A 99 13.92 32.17 -38.19
C ALA A 99 14.15 33.43 -39.03
N ASP A 100 15.42 33.76 -39.28
CA ASP A 100 15.81 34.91 -40.10
C ASP A 100 15.36 34.74 -41.56
N GLU A 101 15.57 33.56 -42.13
CA GLU A 101 15.15 33.24 -43.50
C GLU A 101 13.64 33.21 -43.68
N LEU A 102 12.90 32.62 -42.73
CA LEU A 102 11.44 32.65 -42.75
C LEU A 102 10.91 34.08 -42.63
N THR A 103 11.56 34.93 -41.83
CA THR A 103 11.20 36.34 -41.73
C THR A 103 11.44 37.07 -43.04
N ALA A 104 12.58 36.81 -43.69
CA ALA A 104 12.91 37.42 -44.98
C ALA A 104 11.95 36.99 -46.11
N ALA A 105 11.58 35.71 -46.16
CA ALA A 105 10.72 35.16 -47.21
C ALA A 105 9.22 35.42 -46.97
N HIS A 106 8.75 35.31 -45.72
CA HIS A 106 7.33 35.26 -45.40
C HIS A 106 6.88 36.30 -44.36
N GLY A 107 7.79 37.14 -43.86
CA GLY A 107 7.48 38.19 -42.90
C GLY A 107 7.22 37.71 -41.47
N GLN A 108 7.48 36.43 -41.16
CA GLN A 108 7.32 35.87 -39.82
C GLN A 108 8.48 34.92 -39.46
N PRO A 109 8.97 34.93 -38.21
CA PRO A 109 10.11 34.12 -37.78
C PRO A 109 9.77 32.64 -37.55
N ARG A 110 8.51 32.26 -37.69
CA ARG A 110 8.02 30.89 -37.47
C ARG A 110 7.12 30.47 -38.63
N PRO A 111 7.12 29.17 -38.98
CA PRO A 111 6.21 28.66 -39.99
C PRO A 111 4.77 28.68 -39.49
N THR A 112 3.83 28.89 -40.41
CA THR A 112 2.39 28.79 -40.16
C THR A 112 1.84 27.52 -40.81
N PHE A 113 0.67 27.06 -40.36
CA PHE A 113 0.05 25.89 -40.98
C PHE A 113 -0.34 26.13 -42.45
N GLY A 114 -0.74 27.36 -42.80
CA GLY A 114 -1.04 27.74 -44.17
C GLY A 114 0.19 27.64 -45.08
N LEU A 115 1.36 28.05 -44.59
CA LEU A 115 2.62 27.89 -45.32
C LEU A 115 2.97 26.40 -45.49
N ALA A 116 2.82 25.60 -44.43
CA ALA A 116 3.05 24.16 -44.52
C ALA A 116 2.14 23.49 -45.56
N LEU A 117 0.83 23.79 -45.55
CA LEU A 117 -0.13 23.26 -46.53
C LEU A 117 0.22 23.60 -47.98
N ALA A 118 0.84 24.75 -48.20
CA ALA A 118 1.16 25.24 -49.53
C ALA A 118 2.51 24.72 -50.05
N ALA A 119 3.53 24.64 -49.18
CA ALA A 119 4.91 24.36 -49.57
C ALA A 119 5.33 22.87 -49.41
N LEU A 120 4.66 22.11 -48.53
CA LEU A 120 5.07 20.73 -48.23
C LEU A 120 4.31 19.67 -49.04
N PRO A 121 4.94 18.52 -49.35
CA PRO A 121 4.28 17.44 -50.07
C PRO A 121 3.23 16.71 -49.21
N GLY A 122 2.19 16.21 -49.86
CA GLY A 122 1.10 15.46 -49.22
C GLY A 122 0.26 16.23 -48.19
N PRO A 123 -0.11 17.51 -48.43
CA PRO A 123 -0.78 18.32 -47.43
C PRO A 123 -2.19 17.82 -47.12
N HIS A 124 -2.58 17.87 -45.85
CA HIS A 124 -3.93 17.55 -45.42
C HIS A 124 -4.36 18.37 -44.18
N TRP A 125 -5.63 18.78 -44.17
CA TRP A 125 -6.19 19.59 -43.07
C TRP A 125 -6.31 18.84 -41.76
N SER A 126 -6.39 17.49 -41.80
CA SER A 126 -6.54 16.69 -40.58
C SER A 126 -5.33 16.76 -39.63
N ALA A 127 -4.16 17.18 -40.12
CA ALA A 127 -2.90 17.25 -39.35
C ALA A 127 -3.00 18.11 -38.08
N LEU A 128 -3.80 19.20 -38.11
CA LEU A 128 -4.02 20.11 -36.97
C LEU A 128 -5.45 20.11 -36.45
N THR A 129 -6.20 19.03 -36.69
CA THR A 129 -7.46 18.83 -35.97
C THR A 129 -7.17 18.56 -34.49
N PRO A 130 -8.07 18.93 -33.55
CA PRO A 130 -7.87 18.67 -32.12
C PRO A 130 -7.61 17.19 -31.78
N ASP A 131 -8.18 16.27 -32.56
CA ASP A 131 -8.00 14.82 -32.40
C ASP A 131 -6.77 14.27 -33.14
N GLY A 132 -6.17 15.06 -34.04
CA GLY A 132 -4.95 14.70 -34.77
C GLY A 132 -3.73 14.61 -33.85
N PRO A 133 -2.74 13.75 -34.16
CA PRO A 133 -1.66 13.41 -33.24
C PRO A 133 -0.83 14.62 -32.81
N LEU A 134 -0.64 15.61 -33.69
CA LEU A 134 0.15 16.82 -33.39
C LEU A 134 -0.48 17.70 -32.30
N ARG A 135 -1.82 17.82 -32.29
CA ARG A 135 -2.54 18.63 -31.29
C ARG A 135 -3.03 17.80 -30.11
N ARG A 136 -3.51 16.58 -30.34
CA ARG A 136 -4.03 15.69 -29.29
C ARG A 136 -2.99 15.45 -28.19
N TRP A 137 -1.71 15.32 -28.57
CA TRP A 137 -0.61 15.10 -27.64
C TRP A 137 0.23 16.35 -27.41
N ASP A 138 -0.29 17.55 -27.71
CA ASP A 138 0.40 18.82 -27.52
C ASP A 138 1.85 18.81 -28.05
N LEU A 139 2.07 18.22 -29.23
CA LEU A 139 3.38 18.24 -29.89
C LEU A 139 3.64 19.60 -30.53
N VAL A 140 2.60 20.15 -31.16
CA VAL A 140 2.60 21.46 -31.79
C VAL A 140 1.42 22.27 -31.25
N ARG A 141 1.69 23.51 -30.86
CA ARG A 141 0.71 24.50 -30.41
C ARG A 141 0.63 25.63 -31.42
N LEU A 142 -0.57 26.20 -31.53
CA LEU A 142 -0.85 27.42 -32.28
C LEU A 142 -0.69 28.60 -31.33
N LEU A 143 0.08 29.62 -31.71
CA LEU A 143 0.24 30.83 -30.89
C LEU A 143 -1.08 31.59 -30.76
N ASP A 144 -1.81 31.69 -31.87
CA ASP A 144 -3.19 32.16 -31.95
C ASP A 144 -4.11 31.02 -32.44
N PRO A 145 -4.91 30.40 -31.55
CA PRO A 145 -5.82 29.32 -31.92
C PRO A 145 -6.99 29.76 -32.83
N ASP A 146 -7.33 31.05 -32.85
CA ASP A 146 -8.49 31.58 -33.60
C ASP A 146 -8.17 31.76 -35.09
N THR A 147 -6.88 31.72 -35.46
CA THR A 147 -6.40 31.81 -36.85
C THR A 147 -5.55 30.61 -37.27
N PRO A 148 -6.10 29.38 -37.34
CA PRO A 148 -5.30 28.14 -37.45
C PRO A 148 -4.29 28.09 -38.60
N THR A 149 -4.59 28.74 -39.73
CA THR A 149 -3.69 28.80 -40.91
C THR A 149 -2.64 29.88 -40.82
N GLY A 150 -2.96 31.04 -40.23
CA GLY A 150 -2.07 32.20 -40.14
C GLY A 150 -1.24 32.25 -38.86
N SER A 151 -1.58 31.40 -37.90
CA SER A 151 -0.97 31.31 -36.60
C SER A 151 0.40 30.63 -36.64
N PRO A 152 1.43 31.23 -36.01
CA PRO A 152 2.72 30.59 -35.81
C PRO A 152 2.61 29.24 -35.10
N LEU A 153 3.33 28.25 -35.63
CA LEU A 153 3.47 26.92 -35.05
C LEU A 153 4.62 26.91 -34.04
N ILE A 154 4.35 26.38 -32.86
CA ILE A 154 5.32 26.31 -31.75
C ILE A 154 5.37 24.86 -31.26
N THR A 155 6.57 24.26 -31.30
CA THR A 155 6.80 22.97 -30.64
C THR A 155 6.78 23.14 -29.13
N GLU A 156 6.16 22.19 -28.43
CA GLU A 156 6.15 22.21 -26.98
C GLU A 156 7.55 21.90 -26.41
N GLU A 157 7.93 22.54 -25.30
CA GLU A 157 9.29 22.51 -24.73
C GLU A 157 9.79 21.10 -24.39
N ARG A 158 8.96 20.28 -23.75
CA ARG A 158 9.28 18.89 -23.41
C ARG A 158 9.50 18.05 -24.67
N VAL A 159 8.77 18.33 -25.75
CA VAL A 159 8.92 17.67 -27.06
C VAL A 159 10.20 18.11 -27.76
N LEU A 160 10.50 19.42 -27.77
CA LEU A 160 11.76 19.97 -28.27
C LEU A 160 12.96 19.30 -27.60
N HIS A 161 12.97 19.26 -26.26
CA HIS A 161 14.05 18.62 -25.51
C HIS A 161 14.16 17.12 -25.78
N HIS A 162 13.03 16.42 -25.95
CA HIS A 162 13.05 15.00 -26.36
C HIS A 162 13.70 14.81 -27.73
N LEU A 163 13.34 15.64 -28.72
CA LEU A 163 13.93 15.59 -30.05
C LEU A 163 15.44 15.81 -29.99
N MET A 164 15.91 16.65 -29.05
CA MET A 164 17.34 16.90 -28.81
C MET A 164 18.06 15.84 -27.97
N GLY A 165 17.38 14.76 -27.57
CA GLY A 165 17.95 13.69 -26.74
C GLY A 165 17.98 13.97 -25.24
N VAL A 166 17.44 15.11 -24.78
CA VAL A 166 17.40 15.48 -23.36
C VAL A 166 16.25 14.76 -22.65
N ARG A 167 16.56 14.10 -21.53
CA ARG A 167 15.62 13.26 -20.77
C ARG A 167 15.32 13.84 -19.40
N TYR A 168 14.05 14.16 -19.16
CA TYR A 168 13.52 14.54 -17.84
C TYR A 168 12.02 14.27 -17.80
N LEU A 169 11.45 14.23 -16.59
CA LEU A 169 10.00 14.21 -16.41
C LEU A 169 9.49 15.65 -16.35
N GLU A 170 8.42 15.93 -17.09
CA GLU A 170 7.75 17.21 -17.07
C GLU A 170 7.35 17.67 -15.65
N PRO A 171 7.53 18.95 -15.27
CA PRO A 171 7.26 19.43 -13.91
C PRO A 171 5.85 19.15 -13.40
N ASP A 172 4.82 19.36 -14.24
CA ASP A 172 3.42 19.09 -13.88
C ASP A 172 3.19 17.61 -13.55
N LEU A 173 3.88 16.70 -14.24
CA LEU A 173 3.85 15.26 -13.94
C LEU A 173 4.71 14.93 -12.72
N ALA A 174 5.88 15.55 -12.56
CA ALA A 174 6.76 15.31 -11.43
C ALA A 174 6.14 15.71 -10.09
N ALA A 175 5.18 16.64 -10.10
CA ALA A 175 4.43 17.04 -8.92
C ALA A 175 3.47 15.94 -8.40
N VAL A 176 2.99 15.04 -9.27
CA VAL A 176 1.97 14.02 -8.94
C VAL A 176 2.44 12.58 -9.14
N ALA A 177 3.55 12.37 -9.84
CA ALA A 177 4.06 11.06 -10.19
C ALA A 177 5.44 10.82 -9.56
N ARG A 178 5.57 9.70 -8.83
CA ARG A 178 6.85 9.27 -8.25
C ARG A 178 7.39 8.02 -8.94
N PRO A 179 8.70 7.91 -9.18
CA PRO A 179 9.28 6.68 -9.69
C PRO A 179 9.15 5.55 -8.67
N VAL A 180 8.89 4.33 -9.15
CA VAL A 180 8.99 3.10 -8.35
C VAL A 180 10.18 2.31 -8.89
N PRO A 181 11.25 2.09 -8.09
CA PRO A 181 12.41 1.36 -8.57
C PRO A 181 12.06 -0.09 -8.88
N PRO A 182 12.77 -0.75 -9.81
CA PRO A 182 12.62 -2.17 -10.04
C PRO A 182 12.95 -2.92 -8.74
N PRO A 183 12.13 -3.90 -8.32
CA PRO A 183 12.38 -4.61 -7.09
C PRO A 183 13.57 -5.57 -7.24
N ALA A 184 14.07 -6.05 -6.09
CA ALA A 184 14.91 -7.25 -6.06
C ALA A 184 14.15 -8.45 -6.69
N PRO A 185 14.86 -9.55 -7.04
CA PRO A 185 14.22 -10.74 -7.59
C PRO A 185 12.98 -11.15 -6.78
N LEU A 186 11.84 -11.25 -7.46
CA LEU A 186 10.59 -11.58 -6.80
C LEU A 186 10.53 -13.06 -6.44
N PRO A 187 9.85 -13.41 -5.34
CA PRO A 187 9.45 -14.79 -5.08
C PRO A 187 8.63 -15.36 -6.25
N PRO A 188 8.72 -16.68 -6.54
CA PRO A 188 8.04 -17.32 -7.66
C PRO A 188 6.55 -16.98 -7.80
N ALA A 189 5.80 -16.93 -6.69
CA ALA A 189 4.38 -16.59 -6.70
C ALA A 189 4.14 -15.18 -7.26
N PHE A 190 4.96 -14.19 -6.87
CA PHE A 190 4.82 -12.82 -7.36
C PHE A 190 5.42 -12.63 -8.75
N ALA A 191 6.48 -13.37 -9.10
CA ALA A 191 7.03 -13.39 -10.45
C ALA A 191 5.99 -13.88 -11.48
N ALA A 192 5.19 -14.90 -11.13
CA ALA A 192 4.09 -15.39 -11.97
C ALA A 192 2.99 -14.32 -12.17
N VAL A 193 2.67 -13.56 -11.12
CA VAL A 193 1.71 -12.45 -11.22
C VAL A 193 2.27 -11.32 -12.09
N ALA A 194 3.54 -10.94 -11.91
CA ALA A 194 4.21 -9.93 -12.74
C ALA A 194 4.21 -10.33 -14.24
N ALA A 195 4.46 -11.61 -14.54
CA ALA A 195 4.37 -12.14 -15.90
C ALA A 195 2.93 -12.03 -16.46
N THR A 196 1.92 -12.30 -15.63
CA THR A 196 0.51 -12.15 -16.01
C THR A 196 0.17 -10.69 -16.35
N ILE A 197 0.62 -9.74 -15.53
CA ILE A 197 0.44 -8.29 -15.77
C ILE A 197 1.10 -7.88 -17.10
N ARG A 198 2.33 -8.34 -17.35
CA ARG A 198 3.03 -8.07 -18.61
C ARG A 198 2.22 -8.57 -19.81
N THR A 199 1.68 -9.78 -19.74
CA THR A 199 0.81 -10.31 -20.81
C THR A 199 -0.46 -9.48 -20.96
N VAL A 200 -1.08 -8.99 -19.88
CA VAL A 200 -2.23 -8.07 -19.96
C VAL A 200 -1.88 -6.79 -20.73
N TRP A 201 -0.71 -6.21 -20.46
CA TRP A 201 -0.22 -5.02 -21.14
C TRP A 201 0.15 -5.25 -22.61
N GLU A 202 0.70 -6.42 -22.96
CA GLU A 202 0.97 -6.81 -24.35
C GLU A 202 -0.30 -6.85 -25.21
N HIS A 203 -1.46 -7.13 -24.59
CA HIS A 203 -2.77 -7.08 -25.24
C HIS A 203 -3.40 -5.67 -25.23
N GLY A 204 -2.68 -4.65 -24.78
CA GLY A 204 -3.16 -3.26 -24.74
C GLY A 204 -4.28 -3.00 -23.73
N ARG A 205 -4.38 -3.81 -22.66
CA ARG A 205 -5.39 -3.64 -21.62
C ARG A 205 -4.78 -3.16 -20.30
N PRO A 206 -5.53 -2.39 -19.49
CA PRO A 206 -5.11 -2.04 -18.14
C PRO A 206 -5.23 -3.25 -17.20
N ALA A 207 -4.27 -3.39 -16.29
CA ALA A 207 -4.29 -4.39 -15.22
C ALA A 207 -4.87 -3.79 -13.94
N VAL A 208 -5.80 -4.49 -13.27
CA VAL A 208 -6.36 -4.07 -11.98
C VAL A 208 -5.83 -5.00 -10.92
N LEU A 209 -4.96 -4.48 -10.05
CA LEU A 209 -4.28 -5.27 -9.03
C LEU A 209 -5.04 -5.20 -7.72
N GLN A 210 -5.41 -6.37 -7.21
CA GLN A 210 -6.09 -6.52 -5.93
C GLN A 210 -5.42 -7.60 -5.11
N GLY A 211 -5.26 -7.36 -3.83
CA GLY A 211 -4.66 -8.33 -2.93
C GLY A 211 -4.85 -7.94 -1.48
N PRO A 212 -4.69 -8.91 -0.56
CA PRO A 212 -4.87 -8.67 0.87
C PRO A 212 -3.76 -7.80 1.47
N GLN A 213 -2.63 -7.64 0.78
CA GLN A 213 -1.49 -6.82 1.21
C GLN A 213 -1.22 -5.70 0.17
N PRO A 214 -1.85 -4.51 0.30
CA PRO A 214 -1.73 -3.41 -0.66
C PRO A 214 -0.29 -2.97 -0.93
N ALA A 215 0.60 -3.06 0.06
CA ALA A 215 2.02 -2.74 -0.07
C ALA A 215 2.76 -3.58 -1.14
N ASN A 216 2.26 -4.77 -1.48
CA ASN A 216 2.84 -5.61 -2.54
C ASN A 216 2.42 -5.18 -3.96
N LEU A 217 1.31 -4.45 -4.12
CA LEU A 217 0.78 -4.14 -5.45
C LEU A 217 1.74 -3.28 -6.30
N PRO A 218 2.35 -2.19 -5.78
CA PRO A 218 3.34 -1.43 -6.53
C PRO A 218 4.59 -2.24 -6.87
N VAL A 219 4.99 -3.17 -5.98
CA VAL A 219 6.18 -4.01 -6.17
C VAL A 219 6.01 -4.96 -7.36
N VAL A 220 4.86 -5.64 -7.43
CA VAL A 220 4.56 -6.56 -8.53
C VAL A 220 4.35 -5.81 -9.85
N ALA A 221 3.73 -4.64 -9.82
CA ALA A 221 3.63 -3.75 -10.98
C ALA A 221 5.01 -3.29 -11.47
N ALA A 222 5.93 -2.97 -10.55
CA ALA A 222 7.27 -2.51 -10.90
C ALA A 222 8.09 -3.62 -11.57
N ALA A 223 7.99 -4.86 -11.09
CA ALA A 223 8.61 -6.01 -11.75
C ALA A 223 8.04 -6.28 -13.15
N ALA A 224 6.72 -6.15 -13.33
CA ALA A 224 6.12 -6.28 -14.65
C ALA A 224 6.62 -5.18 -15.60
N SER A 225 6.80 -3.96 -15.10
CA SER A 225 7.31 -2.82 -15.86
C SER A 225 8.76 -3.03 -16.27
N ASP A 226 9.62 -3.47 -15.35
CA ASP A 226 11.02 -3.76 -15.62
C ASP A 226 11.17 -4.89 -16.66
N ALA A 227 10.37 -5.95 -16.53
CA ALA A 227 10.31 -7.04 -17.52
C ALA A 227 9.79 -6.59 -18.91
N ALA A 228 9.06 -5.48 -18.97
CA ALA A 228 8.61 -4.84 -20.20
C ALA A 228 9.59 -3.76 -20.72
N GLY A 229 10.74 -3.56 -20.05
CA GLY A 229 11.74 -2.55 -20.42
C GLY A 229 11.29 -1.12 -20.15
N ARG A 230 10.43 -0.91 -19.15
CA ARG A 230 9.80 0.38 -18.83
C ARG A 230 10.02 0.78 -17.38
N GLU A 231 10.04 2.09 -17.13
CA GLU A 231 10.05 2.64 -15.77
C GLU A 231 8.63 2.79 -15.24
N LEU A 232 8.36 2.25 -14.05
CA LEU A 232 7.06 2.44 -13.40
C LEU A 232 7.00 3.80 -12.71
N ARG A 233 5.93 4.55 -12.97
CA ARG A 233 5.56 5.77 -12.27
C ARG A 233 4.26 5.55 -11.50
N LEU A 234 4.27 5.84 -10.21
CA LEU A 234 3.08 5.75 -9.35
C LEU A 234 2.46 7.13 -9.19
N VAL A 235 1.15 7.20 -9.37
CA VAL A 235 0.31 8.39 -9.16
C VAL A 235 -0.77 8.04 -8.15
N ALA A 236 -0.91 8.81 -7.08
CA ALA A 236 -2.04 8.65 -6.17
C ALA A 236 -3.28 9.28 -6.79
N VAL A 237 -4.39 8.55 -6.85
CA VAL A 237 -5.64 9.06 -7.43
C VAL A 237 -6.18 10.25 -6.64
N ALA A 238 -5.91 10.29 -5.33
CA ALA A 238 -6.28 11.39 -4.45
C ALA A 238 -5.58 12.73 -4.81
N ASP A 239 -4.39 12.67 -5.45
CA ASP A 239 -3.63 13.85 -5.85
C ASP A 239 -4.05 14.39 -7.22
N LEU A 240 -5.00 13.72 -7.90
CA LEU A 240 -5.47 14.15 -9.21
C LEU A 240 -6.44 15.33 -9.12
N PRO A 241 -6.40 16.27 -10.09
CA PRO A 241 -7.36 17.35 -10.17
C PRO A 241 -8.80 16.83 -10.27
N SER A 242 -9.70 17.43 -9.48
CA SER A 242 -11.14 17.08 -9.51
C SER A 242 -11.85 17.65 -10.74
N ALA A 243 -11.42 18.81 -11.22
CA ALA A 243 -11.96 19.45 -12.42
C ALA A 243 -11.70 18.59 -13.67
N VAL A 244 -12.76 18.36 -14.46
CA VAL A 244 -12.70 17.49 -15.65
C VAL A 244 -11.64 17.98 -16.66
N ARG A 245 -11.56 19.29 -16.89
CA ARG A 245 -10.61 19.89 -17.84
C ARG A 245 -9.15 19.69 -17.41
N ASP A 246 -8.85 19.86 -16.14
CA ASP A 246 -7.49 19.73 -15.61
C ASP A 246 -7.03 18.27 -15.61
N ARG A 247 -7.94 17.35 -15.27
CA ARG A 247 -7.70 15.90 -15.36
C ARG A 247 -7.47 15.44 -16.80
N ASP A 248 -8.27 15.93 -17.74
CA ASP A 248 -8.11 15.63 -19.17
C ASP A 248 -6.77 16.17 -19.72
N ARG A 249 -6.36 17.37 -19.30
CA ARG A 249 -5.02 17.90 -19.57
C ARG A 249 -3.93 17.00 -19.00
N LEU A 250 -4.03 16.59 -17.74
CA LEU A 250 -3.03 15.73 -17.10
C LEU A 250 -2.91 14.35 -17.79
N LEU A 251 -4.03 13.75 -18.19
CA LEU A 251 -4.04 12.49 -18.93
C LEU A 251 -3.40 12.62 -20.31
N ARG A 252 -3.58 13.76 -21.00
CA ARG A 252 -2.81 14.06 -22.23
C ARG A 252 -1.31 14.12 -21.97
N LEU A 253 -0.87 14.79 -20.90
CA LEU A 253 0.54 14.86 -20.53
C LEU A 253 1.10 13.47 -20.23
N ILE A 254 0.36 12.63 -19.49
CA ILE A 254 0.73 11.23 -19.21
C ILE A 254 0.88 10.43 -20.51
N GLY A 255 -0.08 10.53 -21.42
CA GLY A 255 -0.01 9.82 -22.70
C GLY A 255 1.12 10.33 -23.60
N ARG A 256 1.37 11.66 -23.62
CA ARG A 256 2.52 12.25 -24.31
C ARG A 256 3.83 11.72 -23.74
N GLU A 257 4.02 11.79 -22.42
CA GLU A 257 5.24 11.30 -21.77
C GLU A 257 5.48 9.82 -22.04
N SER A 258 4.41 9.02 -22.15
CA SER A 258 4.48 7.60 -22.51
C SER A 258 4.93 7.32 -23.95
N LEU A 259 4.80 8.31 -24.83
CA LEU A 259 5.33 8.28 -26.20
C LEU A 259 6.79 8.75 -26.24
N LEU A 260 7.16 9.71 -25.39
CA LEU A 260 8.52 10.29 -25.33
C LEU A 260 9.51 9.44 -24.53
N ALA A 261 9.03 8.64 -23.58
CA ALA A 261 9.85 7.80 -22.71
C ALA A 261 9.18 6.43 -22.48
N PRO A 262 9.98 5.35 -22.30
CA PRO A 262 9.45 4.03 -21.99
C PRO A 262 8.94 3.99 -20.54
N ALA A 263 7.72 4.48 -20.34
CA ALA A 263 7.05 4.52 -19.04
C ALA A 263 5.90 3.51 -18.97
N ALA A 264 5.63 3.04 -17.76
CA ALA A 264 4.38 2.41 -17.34
C ALA A 264 3.81 3.19 -16.16
N TRP A 265 2.49 3.18 -16.00
CA TRP A 265 1.81 3.99 -14.99
C TRP A 265 1.01 3.13 -14.03
N ALA A 266 1.24 3.29 -12.74
CA ALA A 266 0.42 2.74 -11.68
C ALA A 266 -0.41 3.85 -11.03
N PHE A 267 -1.71 3.61 -10.86
CA PHE A 267 -2.62 4.53 -10.19
C PHE A 267 -3.09 3.92 -8.88
N ASP A 268 -2.71 4.53 -7.76
CA ASP A 268 -3.14 4.09 -6.43
C ASP A 268 -4.53 4.64 -6.13
N ALA A 269 -5.53 3.76 -6.19
CA ALA A 269 -6.92 4.10 -5.94
C ALA A 269 -7.29 4.04 -4.44
N ASP A 270 -6.34 3.70 -3.56
CA ASP A 270 -6.60 3.70 -2.12
C ASP A 270 -6.95 5.11 -1.63
N GLY A 271 -7.95 5.21 -0.75
CA GLY A 271 -8.49 6.49 -0.27
C GLY A 271 -9.25 7.35 -1.30
N ALA A 272 -9.33 6.94 -2.57
CA ALA A 272 -10.04 7.69 -3.60
C ALA A 272 -11.57 7.59 -3.48
N ARG A 273 -12.29 8.64 -3.87
CA ARG A 273 -13.76 8.58 -3.99
C ARG A 273 -14.14 7.61 -5.12
N PRO A 274 -15.12 6.72 -4.92
CA PRO A 274 -15.50 5.73 -5.93
C PRO A 274 -15.85 6.33 -7.31
N GLU A 275 -16.46 7.52 -7.32
CA GLU A 275 -16.81 8.24 -8.55
C GLU A 275 -15.59 8.72 -9.33
N ASP A 276 -14.60 9.28 -8.63
CA ASP A 276 -13.34 9.77 -9.22
C ASP A 276 -12.53 8.61 -9.80
N ALA A 277 -12.43 7.52 -9.04
CA ALA A 277 -11.74 6.32 -9.47
C ALA A 277 -12.38 5.69 -10.72
N ARG A 278 -13.72 5.62 -10.80
CA ARG A 278 -14.44 5.12 -11.99
C ARG A 278 -14.25 6.00 -13.22
N ALA A 279 -14.31 7.31 -13.05
CA ALA A 279 -14.13 8.26 -14.15
C ALA A 279 -12.69 8.20 -14.69
N LEU A 280 -11.71 8.14 -13.80
CA LEU A 280 -10.30 7.98 -14.15
C LEU A 280 -10.08 6.68 -14.92
N ILE A 281 -10.55 5.56 -14.37
CA ILE A 281 -10.44 4.22 -14.94
C ILE A 281 -10.85 4.15 -16.41
N ARG A 282 -11.98 4.77 -16.78
CA ARG A 282 -12.45 4.79 -18.19
C ARG A 282 -11.49 5.57 -19.08
N ALA A 283 -10.94 6.66 -18.57
CA ALA A 283 -10.01 7.49 -19.31
C ALA A 283 -8.63 6.83 -19.47
N LEU A 284 -8.19 6.06 -18.46
CA LEU A 284 -6.91 5.33 -18.49
C LEU A 284 -6.84 4.28 -19.60
N GLY A 285 -7.96 3.63 -19.94
CA GLY A 285 -7.99 2.65 -21.06
C GLY A 285 -7.67 3.24 -22.43
N THR A 286 -7.65 4.58 -22.55
CA THR A 286 -7.33 5.28 -23.81
C THR A 286 -5.86 5.73 -23.91
N LEU A 287 -5.06 5.50 -22.85
CA LEU A 287 -3.66 5.90 -22.84
C LEU A 287 -2.81 4.96 -23.70
N PRO A 288 -1.84 5.48 -24.47
CA PRO A 288 -0.90 4.68 -25.25
C PRO A 288 0.22 4.11 -24.37
N ALA A 289 -0.12 3.54 -23.22
CA ALA A 289 0.83 3.12 -22.19
C ALA A 289 0.35 1.89 -21.42
N PRO A 290 1.27 1.05 -20.91
CA PRO A 290 0.93 0.08 -19.89
C PRO A 290 0.41 0.75 -18.62
N VAL A 291 -0.77 0.35 -18.18
CA VAL A 291 -1.43 0.91 -16.99
C VAL A 291 -1.76 -0.18 -15.98
N ALA A 292 -1.43 0.06 -14.72
CA ALA A 292 -1.92 -0.68 -13.57
C ALA A 292 -2.79 0.22 -12.68
N VAL A 293 -3.89 -0.31 -12.17
CA VAL A 293 -4.71 0.33 -11.13
C VAL A 293 -4.58 -0.50 -9.87
N LEU A 294 -4.18 0.11 -8.76
CA LEU A 294 -3.91 -0.57 -7.50
C LEU A 294 -5.06 -0.32 -6.52
N GLY A 295 -5.55 -1.36 -5.85
CA GLY A 295 -6.49 -1.24 -4.74
C GLY A 295 -7.82 -1.94 -4.95
N ALA A 296 -8.57 -2.08 -3.85
CA ALA A 296 -9.85 -2.76 -3.80
C ALA A 296 -10.95 -1.92 -4.47
N MET A 297 -11.15 -2.16 -5.77
CA MET A 297 -12.26 -1.60 -6.52
C MET A 297 -13.26 -2.71 -6.84
N ASP A 298 -14.45 -2.65 -6.26
CA ASP A 298 -15.59 -3.52 -6.64
C ASP A 298 -16.08 -3.25 -8.07
N THR A 299 -15.62 -2.15 -8.67
CA THR A 299 -15.93 -1.83 -10.07
C THR A 299 -15.01 -2.58 -11.00
N VAL A 300 -15.57 -3.63 -11.62
CA VAL A 300 -15.06 -4.21 -12.85
C VAL A 300 -14.88 -3.09 -13.87
N LEU A 301 -13.62 -2.88 -14.22
CA LEU A 301 -13.19 -2.06 -15.33
C LEU A 301 -13.82 -2.67 -16.60
N ALA A 302 -14.62 -1.91 -17.37
CA ALA A 302 -15.28 -2.47 -18.57
C ALA A 302 -14.30 -3.14 -19.54
N ASP A 303 -13.03 -2.68 -19.56
CA ASP A 303 -11.96 -3.16 -20.44
C ASP A 303 -10.68 -3.62 -19.71
N GLY A 304 -10.68 -3.64 -18.38
CA GLY A 304 -9.49 -3.98 -17.59
C GLY A 304 -9.51 -5.40 -17.04
N VAL A 305 -8.32 -5.97 -16.84
CA VAL A 305 -8.17 -7.35 -16.38
C VAL A 305 -7.88 -7.34 -14.89
N LEU A 306 -8.76 -7.97 -14.12
CA LEU A 306 -8.51 -8.20 -12.70
C LEU A 306 -7.38 -9.22 -12.52
N VAL A 307 -6.36 -8.83 -11.77
CA VAL A 307 -5.21 -9.66 -11.43
C VAL A 307 -5.09 -9.71 -9.90
N GLY A 308 -5.34 -10.89 -9.34
CA GLY A 308 -5.17 -11.14 -7.91
C GLY A 308 -3.70 -11.28 -7.53
N VAL A 309 -3.25 -10.50 -6.55
CA VAL A 309 -1.95 -10.63 -5.89
C VAL A 309 -2.17 -11.41 -4.58
N PRO A 310 -1.73 -12.67 -4.48
CA PRO A 310 -1.98 -13.51 -3.30
C PRO A 310 -1.08 -13.12 -2.11
N ARG A 311 -1.32 -13.72 -0.95
CA ARG A 311 -0.31 -13.77 0.14
C ARG A 311 0.83 -14.69 -0.28
N LEU A 312 2.05 -14.41 0.18
CA LEU A 312 3.18 -15.31 -0.07
C LEU A 312 3.00 -16.62 0.73
N PRO A 313 3.29 -17.78 0.13
CA PRO A 313 3.47 -19.01 0.89
C PRO A 313 4.57 -18.84 1.96
N ILE A 314 4.43 -19.53 3.10
CA ILE A 314 5.39 -19.40 4.23
C ILE A 314 6.84 -19.62 3.76
N ALA A 315 7.07 -20.64 2.92
CA ALA A 315 8.40 -20.96 2.40
C ALA A 315 8.98 -19.82 1.53
N GLU A 316 8.16 -19.24 0.66
CA GLU A 316 8.58 -18.11 -0.18
C GLU A 316 8.77 -16.83 0.62
N ARG A 317 7.94 -16.59 1.65
CA ARG A 317 8.11 -15.45 2.57
C ARG A 317 9.38 -15.58 3.41
N ALA A 318 9.69 -16.79 3.88
CA ALA A 318 10.94 -17.08 4.59
C ALA A 318 12.15 -16.82 3.69
N ALA A 319 12.13 -17.32 2.45
CA ALA A 319 13.19 -17.06 1.48
C ALA A 319 13.34 -15.57 1.16
N ALA A 320 12.23 -14.84 0.97
CA ALA A 320 12.26 -13.40 0.74
C ALA A 320 12.86 -12.61 1.91
N LEU A 321 12.60 -13.06 3.15
CA LEU A 321 13.19 -12.48 4.35
C LEU A 321 14.69 -12.82 4.47
N ASP A 322 15.08 -14.05 4.14
CA ASP A 322 16.49 -14.43 4.08
C ASP A 322 17.24 -13.58 3.04
N ASP A 323 16.71 -13.46 1.82
CA ASP A 323 17.27 -12.62 0.77
C ASP A 323 17.39 -11.14 1.20
N ALA A 324 16.40 -10.63 1.94
CA ALA A 324 16.45 -9.28 2.50
C ALA A 324 17.55 -9.16 3.55
N LEU A 325 17.65 -10.11 4.48
CA LEU A 325 18.68 -10.10 5.52
C LEU A 325 20.09 -10.21 4.92
N ASP A 326 20.29 -11.06 3.92
CA ASP A 326 21.59 -11.25 3.25
C ASP A 326 22.07 -9.98 2.51
N ARG A 327 21.14 -9.11 2.07
CA ARG A 327 21.49 -7.80 1.51
C ARG A 327 22.03 -6.82 2.54
N HIS A 328 21.60 -6.93 3.80
CA HIS A 328 21.96 -5.99 4.87
C HIS A 328 23.01 -6.55 5.83
N LEU A 329 23.16 -7.88 5.94
CA LEU A 329 24.02 -8.58 6.89
C LEU A 329 24.86 -9.64 6.18
N ALA A 330 26.19 -9.53 6.28
CA ALA A 330 27.11 -10.48 5.64
C ALA A 330 27.22 -11.83 6.39
N ASP A 331 27.04 -11.84 7.72
CA ASP A 331 27.16 -13.02 8.57
C ASP A 331 25.91 -13.17 9.46
N ARG A 332 25.10 -14.21 9.23
CA ARG A 332 23.94 -14.55 10.07
C ARG A 332 23.75 -16.04 10.28
N ALA A 333 23.10 -16.41 11.39
CA ALA A 333 22.71 -17.79 11.67
C ALA A 333 21.51 -18.21 10.79
N ALA A 334 21.62 -19.37 10.15
CA ALA A 334 20.55 -19.92 9.31
C ALA A 334 19.34 -20.37 10.15
N GLY A 335 18.12 -20.15 9.63
CA GLY A 335 16.88 -20.73 10.17
C GLY A 335 15.98 -19.80 10.98
N GLU A 336 16.45 -18.61 11.36
CA GLU A 336 15.60 -17.64 12.09
C GLU A 336 14.46 -17.07 11.23
N ALA A 337 14.67 -16.93 9.91
CA ALA A 337 13.67 -16.36 9.01
C ALA A 337 12.44 -17.26 8.86
N ALA A 338 12.61 -18.58 8.83
CA ALA A 338 11.49 -19.52 8.71
C ALA A 338 10.55 -19.48 9.93
N ALA A 339 11.12 -19.37 11.14
CA ALA A 339 10.34 -19.23 12.37
C ALA A 339 9.54 -17.92 12.38
N VAL A 340 10.20 -16.82 11.99
CA VAL A 340 9.58 -15.48 11.94
C VAL A 340 8.53 -15.40 10.83
N ALA A 341 8.81 -15.87 9.63
CA ALA A 341 7.87 -15.89 8.51
C ALA A 341 6.66 -16.82 8.76
N GLY A 342 6.80 -17.85 9.60
CA GLY A 342 5.66 -18.67 10.03
C GLY A 342 4.68 -17.94 10.95
N VAL A 343 5.14 -16.86 11.60
CA VAL A 343 4.35 -16.06 12.55
C VAL A 343 3.88 -14.77 11.89
N PHE A 344 4.81 -13.97 11.37
CA PHE A 344 4.55 -12.67 10.75
C PHE A 344 4.31 -12.82 9.24
N ASP A 345 3.14 -12.41 8.78
CA ASP A 345 2.80 -12.35 7.35
C ASP A 345 3.01 -10.93 6.81
N LEU A 346 4.28 -10.50 6.77
CA LEU A 346 4.66 -9.18 6.28
C LEU A 346 4.71 -9.13 4.75
N ALA A 347 4.39 -7.95 4.19
CA ALA A 347 4.59 -7.66 2.78
C ALA A 347 6.08 -7.50 2.44
N LEU A 348 6.47 -7.66 1.16
CA LEU A 348 7.87 -7.58 0.74
C LEU A 348 8.57 -6.27 1.15
N PRO A 349 7.96 -5.08 1.01
CA PRO A 349 8.59 -3.83 1.46
C PRO A 349 8.85 -3.82 2.98
N ASP A 350 7.97 -4.43 3.78
CA ASP A 350 8.15 -4.48 5.23
C ASP A 350 9.21 -5.49 5.65
N LEU A 351 9.40 -6.58 4.91
CA LEU A 351 10.53 -7.49 5.12
C LEU A 351 11.87 -6.77 4.89
N GLU A 352 11.95 -5.95 3.84
CA GLU A 352 13.15 -5.15 3.55
C GLU A 352 13.44 -4.13 4.66
N LEU A 353 12.41 -3.44 5.13
CA LEU A 353 12.53 -2.50 6.26
C LEU A 353 12.90 -3.22 7.57
N ALA A 354 12.31 -4.39 7.83
CA ALA A 354 12.67 -5.19 9.00
C ALA A 354 14.14 -5.65 8.94
N ALA A 355 14.63 -6.08 7.78
CA ALA A 355 16.03 -6.44 7.60
C ALA A 355 16.97 -5.24 7.86
N GLY A 356 16.60 -4.04 7.40
CA GLY A 356 17.31 -2.80 7.74
C GLY A 356 17.34 -2.48 9.24
N ASP A 357 16.21 -2.68 9.94
CA ASP A 357 16.15 -2.53 11.40
C ASP A 357 17.08 -3.53 12.12
N VAL A 358 17.21 -4.77 11.61
CA VAL A 358 18.14 -5.76 12.16
C VAL A 358 19.60 -5.36 11.93
N ALA A 359 19.93 -4.82 10.77
CA ALA A 359 21.27 -4.28 10.51
C ALA A 359 21.61 -3.07 11.39
N ALA A 360 20.60 -2.32 11.85
CA ALA A 360 20.73 -1.30 12.88
C ALA A 360 20.82 -1.85 14.32
N GLY A 361 20.82 -3.18 14.52
CA GLY A 361 21.02 -3.85 15.79
C GLY A 361 19.74 -4.32 16.50
N ALA A 362 18.56 -4.22 15.86
CA ALA A 362 17.33 -4.74 16.44
C ALA A 362 17.25 -6.28 16.33
N PRO A 363 16.72 -7.00 17.33
CA PRO A 363 16.39 -8.42 17.16
C PRO A 363 15.34 -8.62 16.06
N LEU A 364 15.51 -9.64 15.20
CA LEU A 364 14.63 -9.89 14.04
C LEU A 364 13.15 -9.95 14.43
N TRP A 365 12.81 -10.68 15.49
CA TRP A 365 11.44 -10.76 16.00
C TRP A 365 10.86 -9.38 16.35
N GLN A 366 11.67 -8.51 16.98
CA GLN A 366 11.24 -7.16 17.35
C GLN A 366 11.09 -6.24 16.14
N ALA A 367 11.98 -6.37 15.13
CA ALA A 367 11.90 -5.64 13.88
C ALA A 367 10.60 -5.98 13.12
N CYS A 368 10.30 -7.27 12.94
CA CYS A 368 9.07 -7.72 12.29
C CYS A 368 7.81 -7.29 13.06
N ARG A 369 7.81 -7.44 14.39
CA ARG A 369 6.72 -6.95 15.24
C ARG A 369 6.53 -5.42 15.12
N ALA A 370 7.59 -4.64 14.96
CA ALA A 370 7.47 -3.19 14.82
C ALA A 370 6.75 -2.78 13.52
N ARG A 371 7.01 -3.48 12.40
CA ARG A 371 6.34 -3.24 11.10
C ARG A 371 4.84 -3.53 11.14
N SER A 372 4.46 -4.49 11.96
CA SER A 372 3.09 -4.94 12.19
C SER A 372 2.20 -3.86 12.83
N ARG A 373 2.77 -3.01 13.69
CA ARG A 373 2.03 -2.07 14.55
C ARG A 373 1.40 -0.89 13.81
N SER A 374 1.92 -0.51 12.66
CA SER A 374 1.51 0.71 11.96
C SER A 374 0.17 0.60 11.22
N ARG A 375 -0.46 -0.58 11.20
CA ARG A 375 -1.55 -0.90 10.26
C ARG A 375 -2.98 -0.81 10.81
N TYR A 376 -3.17 -0.65 12.12
CA TYR A 376 -4.52 -0.80 12.73
C TYR A 376 -5.46 0.40 12.54
N GLY A 377 -4.95 1.55 12.08
CA GLY A 377 -5.70 2.80 12.03
C GLY A 377 -6.26 3.19 13.42
N GLY A 378 -6.89 4.35 13.57
CA GLY A 378 -7.42 4.79 14.88
C GLY A 378 -8.49 3.88 15.52
N GLN A 379 -8.80 2.73 14.92
CA GLN A 379 -9.87 1.80 15.31
C GLN A 379 -9.48 0.79 16.40
N ALA A 380 -8.18 0.62 16.70
CA ALA A 380 -7.74 -0.31 17.74
C ALA A 380 -6.55 0.24 18.54
N ARG A 381 -6.49 -0.14 19.83
CA ARG A 381 -5.39 0.23 20.71
C ARG A 381 -4.37 -0.91 20.80
N VAL A 382 -3.16 -0.66 20.31
CA VAL A 382 -2.04 -1.59 20.44
C VAL A 382 -1.40 -1.45 21.83
N VAL A 383 -1.46 -2.52 22.62
CA VAL A 383 -0.86 -2.64 23.94
C VAL A 383 0.38 -3.52 23.85
N ARG A 384 1.51 -3.02 24.34
CA ARG A 384 2.72 -3.84 24.52
C ARG A 384 2.56 -4.67 25.79
N PRO A 385 2.53 -6.00 25.69
CA PRO A 385 2.37 -6.83 26.88
C PRO A 385 3.55 -6.68 27.84
N ARG A 386 3.25 -6.48 29.11
CA ARG A 386 4.23 -6.43 30.21
C ARG A 386 3.94 -7.49 31.27
N ALA A 387 2.68 -7.89 31.41
CA ALA A 387 2.29 -8.91 32.37
C ALA A 387 2.73 -10.32 31.92
N GLY A 388 3.26 -11.12 32.85
CA GLY A 388 3.60 -12.52 32.65
C GLY A 388 2.74 -13.47 33.51
N TRP A 389 2.99 -14.77 33.41
CA TRP A 389 2.25 -15.78 34.19
C TRP A 389 2.32 -15.57 35.71
N GLY A 390 3.37 -14.92 36.21
CA GLY A 390 3.54 -14.57 37.62
C GLY A 390 2.54 -13.51 38.10
N ASP A 391 1.96 -12.71 37.22
CA ASP A 391 0.99 -11.66 37.57
C ASP A 391 -0.44 -12.21 37.64
N LEU A 392 -0.67 -13.40 37.09
CA LEU A 392 -1.99 -14.03 37.03
C LEU A 392 -2.18 -15.01 38.19
N VAL A 393 -3.21 -14.78 39.01
CA VAL A 393 -3.61 -15.69 40.10
C VAL A 393 -4.93 -16.34 39.71
N LEU A 394 -4.86 -17.59 39.26
CA LEU A 394 -6.01 -18.42 38.88
C LEU A 394 -5.78 -19.87 39.32
N PRO A 395 -6.84 -20.69 39.44
CA PRO A 395 -6.67 -22.13 39.67
C PRO A 395 -5.90 -22.79 38.53
N ASP A 396 -5.09 -23.80 38.85
CA ASP A 396 -4.19 -24.47 37.90
C ASP A 396 -4.90 -25.01 36.65
N THR A 397 -6.15 -25.46 36.80
CA THR A 397 -6.98 -25.92 35.68
C THR A 397 -7.23 -24.83 34.63
N HIS A 398 -7.42 -23.58 35.07
CA HIS A 398 -7.66 -22.45 34.18
C HIS A 398 -6.35 -21.98 33.56
N VAL A 399 -5.25 -21.98 34.32
CA VAL A 399 -3.90 -21.71 33.80
C VAL A 399 -3.53 -22.72 32.71
N ALA A 400 -3.85 -24.01 32.91
CA ALA A 400 -3.65 -25.04 31.90
C ALA A 400 -4.47 -24.79 30.62
N GLN A 401 -5.73 -24.35 30.74
CA GLN A 401 -6.55 -23.94 29.59
C GLN A 401 -5.92 -22.76 28.84
N LEU A 402 -5.44 -21.72 29.54
CA LEU A 402 -4.77 -20.58 28.91
C LEU A 402 -3.47 -20.99 28.22
N ARG A 403 -2.67 -21.87 28.84
CA ARG A 403 -1.44 -22.42 28.22
C ARG A 403 -1.73 -23.25 26.97
N SER A 404 -2.88 -23.91 26.89
CA SER A 404 -3.28 -24.64 25.68
C SER A 404 -3.56 -23.71 24.49
N LEU A 405 -3.95 -22.45 24.72
CA LEU A 405 -4.05 -21.43 23.68
C LEU A 405 -2.67 -21.07 23.12
N VAL A 406 -1.69 -20.84 24.00
CA VAL A 406 -0.30 -20.56 23.60
C VAL A 406 0.26 -21.72 22.78
N ALA A 407 0.11 -22.95 23.27
CA ALA A 407 0.57 -24.15 22.57
C ALA A 407 -0.07 -24.31 21.18
N ALA A 408 -1.35 -23.93 21.04
CA ALA A 408 -2.04 -24.00 19.77
C ALA A 408 -1.49 -23.03 18.72
N VAL A 409 -1.07 -21.83 19.14
CA VAL A 409 -0.41 -20.87 18.25
C VAL A 409 0.99 -21.33 17.89
N HIS A 410 1.81 -21.73 18.87
CA HIS A 410 3.19 -22.19 18.64
C HIS A 410 3.30 -23.42 17.73
N HIS A 411 2.41 -24.40 17.90
CA HIS A 411 2.47 -25.65 17.14
C HIS A 411 1.57 -25.68 15.91
N ARG A 412 1.03 -24.52 15.52
CA ARG A 412 0.02 -24.42 14.47
C ARG A 412 0.49 -25.00 13.15
N THR A 413 1.65 -24.55 12.63
CA THR A 413 2.17 -24.99 11.33
C THR A 413 2.34 -26.50 11.31
N ARG A 414 2.92 -27.06 12.37
CA ARG A 414 3.12 -28.50 12.52
C ARG A 414 1.82 -29.28 12.54
N VAL A 415 0.82 -28.83 13.31
CA VAL A 415 -0.44 -29.56 13.45
C VAL A 415 -1.32 -29.42 12.20
N LEU A 416 -1.49 -28.20 11.69
CA LEU A 416 -2.41 -27.94 10.58
C LEU A 416 -1.82 -28.32 9.23
N HIS A 417 -0.55 -28.00 8.98
CA HIS A 417 0.10 -28.26 7.69
C HIS A 417 0.90 -29.56 7.72
N ASP A 418 1.92 -29.70 8.57
CA ASP A 418 2.82 -30.88 8.51
C ASP A 418 2.08 -32.19 8.84
N TRP A 419 1.11 -32.14 9.77
CA TRP A 419 0.27 -33.29 10.13
C TRP A 419 -1.05 -33.35 9.34
N GLY A 420 -1.32 -32.37 8.47
CA GLY A 420 -2.47 -32.37 7.56
C GLY A 420 -3.85 -32.26 8.22
N PHE A 421 -3.95 -31.69 9.44
CA PHE A 421 -5.26 -31.47 10.07
C PHE A 421 -6.09 -30.40 9.34
N ALA A 422 -5.45 -29.48 8.61
CA ALA A 422 -6.14 -28.47 7.81
C ALA A 422 -7.04 -29.12 6.75
N ASP A 423 -6.54 -30.12 6.02
CA ASP A 423 -7.22 -30.76 4.90
C ASP A 423 -8.45 -31.58 5.31
N ARG A 424 -8.58 -31.90 6.61
CA ARG A 424 -9.67 -32.68 7.19
C ARG A 424 -10.73 -31.84 7.91
N SER A 425 -10.53 -30.52 8.02
CA SER A 425 -11.45 -29.63 8.73
C SER A 425 -12.37 -28.89 7.76
N SER A 426 -13.69 -28.97 7.98
CA SER A 426 -14.68 -28.11 7.32
C SER A 426 -14.94 -26.79 8.05
N ARG A 427 -14.27 -26.56 9.18
CA ARG A 427 -14.38 -25.34 10.02
C ARG A 427 -13.13 -24.48 9.88
N GLY A 428 -13.30 -23.18 10.17
CA GLY A 428 -12.21 -22.21 10.21
C GLY A 428 -11.02 -22.68 11.06
N LEU A 429 -9.81 -22.40 10.57
CA LEU A 429 -8.53 -22.80 11.18
C LEU A 429 -8.02 -21.78 12.22
N GLY A 430 -8.85 -20.80 12.57
CA GLY A 430 -8.56 -19.78 13.55
C GLY A 430 -8.67 -20.28 14.99
N THR A 431 -7.93 -19.65 15.90
CA THR A 431 -8.07 -19.91 17.34
C THR A 431 -8.88 -18.79 17.96
N ALA A 432 -10.18 -19.02 18.15
CA ALA A 432 -11.07 -18.11 18.86
C ALA A 432 -11.31 -18.61 20.30
N ALA A 433 -11.15 -17.72 21.28
CA ALA A 433 -11.36 -18.00 22.69
C ALA A 433 -12.34 -17.02 23.34
N LEU A 434 -13.06 -17.48 24.36
CA LEU A 434 -13.92 -16.64 25.20
C LEU A 434 -13.48 -16.68 26.65
N PHE A 435 -13.25 -15.50 27.22
CA PHE A 435 -12.98 -15.27 28.63
C PHE A 435 -14.22 -14.69 29.28
N ALA A 436 -14.88 -15.48 30.13
CA ALA A 436 -16.13 -15.09 30.75
C ALA A 436 -16.01 -15.08 32.27
N GLY A 437 -16.51 -14.04 32.94
CA GLY A 437 -16.50 -13.98 34.40
C GLY A 437 -16.75 -12.57 34.93
N PRO A 438 -16.94 -12.39 36.24
CA PRO A 438 -17.21 -11.09 36.84
C PRO A 438 -16.15 -10.03 36.48
N SER A 439 -16.52 -8.75 36.58
CA SER A 439 -15.57 -7.65 36.39
C SER A 439 -14.42 -7.73 37.40
N GLY A 440 -13.20 -7.36 36.98
CA GLY A 440 -12.01 -7.35 37.84
C GLY A 440 -11.37 -8.72 38.13
N THR A 441 -11.80 -9.81 37.48
CA THR A 441 -11.23 -11.16 37.68
C THR A 441 -9.99 -11.48 36.83
N GLY A 442 -9.49 -10.51 36.05
CA GLY A 442 -8.24 -10.66 35.29
C GLY A 442 -8.37 -11.17 33.85
N LYS A 443 -9.55 -11.04 33.22
CA LYS A 443 -9.78 -11.44 31.81
C LYS A 443 -8.82 -10.74 30.82
N THR A 444 -8.79 -9.41 30.86
CA THR A 444 -7.90 -8.57 30.02
C THR A 444 -6.44 -8.83 30.36
N LEU A 445 -6.11 -8.99 31.65
CA LEU A 445 -4.75 -9.33 32.10
C LEU A 445 -4.29 -10.69 31.54
N ALA A 446 -5.16 -11.71 31.54
CA ALA A 446 -4.83 -13.01 30.98
C ALA A 446 -4.57 -12.96 29.46
N ALA A 447 -5.31 -12.12 28.73
CA ALA A 447 -5.05 -11.89 27.31
C ALA A 447 -3.67 -11.22 27.09
N GLU A 448 -3.31 -10.26 27.95
CA GLU A 448 -1.97 -9.65 27.94
C GLU A 448 -0.87 -10.67 28.24
N VAL A 449 -1.05 -11.52 29.26
CA VAL A 449 -0.09 -12.60 29.61
C VAL A 449 0.12 -13.57 28.44
N ILE A 450 -0.96 -13.93 27.74
CA ILE A 450 -0.86 -14.79 26.54
C ILE A 450 -0.08 -14.07 25.42
N ALA A 451 -0.38 -12.80 25.16
CA ALA A 451 0.34 -12.03 24.15
C ALA A 451 1.83 -11.87 24.50
N HIS A 452 2.16 -11.66 25.78
CA HIS A 452 3.53 -11.62 26.29
C HIS A 452 4.27 -12.93 26.05
N GLU A 453 3.66 -14.07 26.41
CA GLU A 453 4.24 -15.40 26.20
C GLU A 453 4.47 -15.72 24.71
N LEU A 454 3.55 -15.28 23.84
CA LEU A 454 3.68 -15.43 22.39
C LEU A 454 4.66 -14.44 21.77
N GLY A 455 5.14 -13.43 22.51
CA GLY A 455 5.99 -12.36 22.00
C GLY A 455 5.28 -11.41 21.03
N LEU A 456 3.94 -11.42 20.97
CA LEU A 456 3.10 -10.65 20.05
C LEU A 456 2.53 -9.39 20.73
N ASP A 457 1.99 -8.47 19.95
CA ASP A 457 1.23 -7.35 20.52
C ASP A 457 -0.21 -7.75 20.87
N LEU A 458 -0.76 -7.11 21.89
CA LEU A 458 -2.18 -7.21 22.23
C LEU A 458 -2.93 -6.05 21.57
N VAL A 459 -3.81 -6.35 20.63
CA VAL A 459 -4.62 -5.35 19.92
C VAL A 459 -6.00 -5.34 20.55
N VAL A 460 -6.30 -4.30 21.31
CA VAL A 460 -7.59 -4.12 21.98
C VAL A 460 -8.53 -3.39 21.04
N VAL A 461 -9.60 -4.08 20.65
CA VAL A 461 -10.65 -3.57 19.76
C VAL A 461 -11.84 -3.16 20.63
N ASP A 462 -12.17 -1.88 20.61
CA ASP A 462 -13.36 -1.36 21.26
C ASP A 462 -14.55 -1.52 20.30
N LEU A 463 -15.40 -2.50 20.57
CA LEU A 463 -16.56 -2.82 19.75
C LEU A 463 -17.56 -1.66 19.69
N SER A 464 -17.61 -0.80 20.71
CA SER A 464 -18.49 0.37 20.72
C SER A 464 -18.08 1.45 19.72
N GLN A 465 -16.79 1.51 19.37
CA GLN A 465 -16.25 2.44 18.36
C GLN A 465 -16.30 1.88 16.94
N VAL A 466 -16.38 0.56 16.81
CA VAL A 466 -16.40 -0.13 15.51
C VAL A 466 -17.82 -0.20 14.94
N VAL A 467 -18.85 -0.32 15.80
CA VAL A 467 -20.27 -0.31 15.40
C VAL A 467 -20.70 1.12 15.08
N SER A 468 -20.81 1.43 13.79
CA SER A 468 -21.23 2.74 13.29
C SER A 468 -22.74 2.79 13.03
N LYS A 469 -23.32 3.99 13.02
CA LYS A 469 -24.74 4.21 12.65
C LYS A 469 -25.00 3.99 11.15
N PHE A 470 -23.95 3.77 10.35
CA PHE A 470 -24.01 3.66 8.89
C PHE A 470 -23.78 2.21 8.43
N ILE A 471 -24.74 1.68 7.67
CA ILE A 471 -24.76 0.30 7.19
C ILE A 471 -23.52 0.02 6.31
N GLY A 472 -22.77 -1.06 6.61
CA GLY A 472 -21.61 -1.52 5.85
C GLY A 472 -20.27 -0.88 6.23
N GLU A 473 -20.28 0.18 7.03
CA GLU A 473 -19.05 0.81 7.54
C GLU A 473 -18.41 -0.01 8.66
N THR A 474 -19.24 -0.61 9.54
CA THR A 474 -18.85 -1.55 10.59
C THR A 474 -18.09 -2.76 10.01
N GLU A 475 -18.59 -3.37 8.92
CA GLU A 475 -17.93 -4.51 8.27
C GLU A 475 -16.57 -4.12 7.67
N LYS A 476 -16.48 -2.95 7.03
CA LYS A 476 -15.21 -2.43 6.51
C LYS A 476 -14.20 -2.15 7.63
N ASN A 477 -14.64 -1.59 8.75
CA ASN A 477 -13.81 -1.34 9.92
C ASN A 477 -13.30 -2.67 10.51
N LEU A 478 -14.19 -3.64 10.72
CA LEU A 478 -13.82 -4.98 11.21
C LEU A 478 -12.86 -5.68 10.24
N SER A 479 -13.13 -5.64 8.93
CA SER A 479 -12.24 -6.21 7.93
C SER A 479 -10.84 -5.64 8.08
N ARG A 480 -10.71 -4.31 8.10
CA ARG A 480 -9.41 -3.63 8.24
C ARG A 480 -8.64 -4.05 9.50
N VAL A 481 -9.33 -4.18 10.64
CA VAL A 481 -8.70 -4.63 11.90
C VAL A 481 -8.21 -6.07 11.81
N PHE A 482 -9.03 -6.99 11.27
CA PHE A 482 -8.63 -8.38 11.09
C PHE A 482 -7.51 -8.52 10.04
N ASP A 483 -7.61 -7.84 8.90
CA ASP A 483 -6.61 -7.86 7.83
C ASP A 483 -5.26 -7.35 8.35
N ALA A 484 -5.25 -6.23 9.09
CA ALA A 484 -4.05 -5.71 9.76
C ALA A 484 -3.49 -6.68 10.81
N ALA A 485 -4.36 -7.40 11.54
CA ALA A 485 -3.94 -8.39 12.54
C ALA A 485 -3.37 -9.66 11.91
N GLU A 486 -3.85 -10.05 10.74
CA GLU A 486 -3.30 -11.18 9.97
C GLU A 486 -1.89 -10.86 9.49
N ASP A 487 -1.68 -9.66 8.96
CA ASP A 487 -0.36 -9.24 8.49
C ASP A 487 0.65 -9.15 9.64
N GLY A 488 0.19 -8.67 10.79
CA GLY A 488 1.04 -8.27 11.91
C GLY A 488 1.30 -9.31 13.00
N ALA A 489 0.67 -10.48 12.91
CA ALA A 489 0.70 -11.51 13.95
C ALA A 489 0.38 -10.94 15.35
N ALA A 490 -0.87 -10.53 15.56
CA ALA A 490 -1.31 -10.00 16.85
C ALA A 490 -2.30 -10.91 17.57
N VAL A 491 -2.38 -10.75 18.90
CA VAL A 491 -3.52 -11.24 19.68
C VAL A 491 -4.61 -10.18 19.64
N LEU A 492 -5.74 -10.49 19.01
CA LEU A 492 -6.91 -9.62 19.00
C LEU A 492 -7.71 -9.81 20.28
N LEU A 493 -8.00 -8.73 20.99
CA LEU A 493 -8.87 -8.70 22.16
C LEU A 493 -10.10 -7.85 21.87
N PHE A 494 -11.26 -8.50 21.86
CA PHE A 494 -12.56 -7.87 21.80
C PHE A 494 -13.11 -7.79 23.22
N ASP A 495 -13.04 -6.60 23.82
CA ASP A 495 -13.48 -6.37 25.20
C ASP A 495 -15.00 -6.10 25.24
N GLU A 496 -15.65 -6.44 26.35
CA GLU A 496 -17.09 -6.19 26.60
C GLU A 496 -18.03 -6.71 25.51
N ALA A 497 -17.78 -7.92 25.02
CA ALA A 497 -18.53 -8.46 23.89
C ALA A 497 -20.05 -8.59 24.18
N ASP A 498 -20.46 -8.67 25.46
CA ASP A 498 -21.88 -8.60 25.88
C ASP A 498 -22.62 -7.35 25.40
N THR A 499 -21.93 -6.26 25.10
CA THR A 499 -22.52 -5.05 24.48
C THR A 499 -23.10 -5.33 23.08
N LEU A 500 -22.47 -6.23 22.31
CA LEU A 500 -22.96 -6.65 20.99
C LEU A 500 -24.04 -7.73 21.07
N PHE A 501 -24.00 -8.57 22.11
CA PHE A 501 -24.87 -9.74 22.26
C PHE A 501 -26.11 -9.49 23.14
N GLY A 502 -26.34 -8.24 23.56
CA GLY A 502 -27.48 -7.85 24.39
C GLY A 502 -28.75 -8.54 23.93
N LYS A 503 -29.35 -9.34 24.83
CA LYS A 503 -30.48 -10.28 24.62
C LYS A 503 -31.21 -9.97 23.32
N ARG A 504 -31.06 -10.83 22.30
CA ARG A 504 -31.85 -10.84 21.05
C ARG A 504 -33.19 -10.13 21.31
N THR A 505 -33.27 -8.84 21.00
CA THR A 505 -34.55 -8.14 21.04
C THR A 505 -35.40 -8.92 20.05
N GLU A 506 -36.52 -9.48 20.53
CA GLU A 506 -37.51 -10.07 19.65
C GLU A 506 -37.67 -9.12 18.47
N VAL A 507 -37.37 -9.59 17.25
CA VAL A 507 -37.24 -8.76 16.05
C VAL A 507 -38.50 -7.91 15.92
N ARG A 508 -38.40 -6.65 16.36
CA ARG A 508 -39.48 -5.67 16.30
C ARG A 508 -39.16 -4.57 15.30
N ASP A 509 -37.88 -4.39 14.96
CA ASP A 509 -37.45 -3.34 14.05
C ASP A 509 -36.38 -3.79 13.03
N SER A 510 -36.27 -3.01 11.96
CA SER A 510 -35.27 -3.19 10.89
C SER A 510 -33.83 -3.10 11.44
N HIS A 511 -33.60 -2.29 12.47
CA HIS A 511 -32.31 -2.10 13.16
C HIS A 511 -31.79 -3.36 13.87
N ASP A 512 -32.67 -4.16 14.49
CA ASP A 512 -32.29 -5.41 15.19
C ASP A 512 -31.79 -6.49 14.22
N ARG A 513 -32.24 -6.45 12.96
CA ARG A 513 -31.83 -7.41 11.92
C ARG A 513 -30.39 -7.17 11.46
N TYR A 514 -29.94 -5.91 11.43
CA TYR A 514 -28.59 -5.53 11.02
C TYR A 514 -27.54 -5.84 12.09
N ALA A 515 -27.83 -5.62 13.38
CA ALA A 515 -26.95 -6.02 14.47
C ALA A 515 -26.63 -7.53 14.45
N ASN A 516 -27.61 -8.37 14.08
CA ASN A 516 -27.40 -9.82 13.95
C ASN A 516 -26.53 -10.20 12.74
N LEU A 517 -26.57 -9.44 11.63
CA LEU A 517 -25.70 -9.65 10.47
C LEU A 517 -24.24 -9.27 10.78
N GLU A 518 -24.03 -8.15 11.48
CA GLU A 518 -22.70 -7.68 11.89
C GLU A 518 -22.01 -8.67 12.86
N VAL A 519 -22.77 -9.21 13.83
CA VAL A 519 -22.29 -10.28 14.72
C VAL A 519 -21.92 -11.55 13.94
N GLY A 520 -22.73 -11.91 12.93
CA GLY A 520 -22.45 -13.03 12.04
C GLY A 520 -21.15 -12.86 11.26
N TYR A 521 -20.91 -11.67 10.71
CA TYR A 521 -19.67 -11.33 10.02
C TYR A 521 -18.46 -11.39 10.96
N MET A 522 -18.55 -10.79 12.15
CA MET A 522 -17.47 -10.82 13.15
C MET A 522 -17.08 -12.25 13.50
N LEU A 523 -18.07 -13.13 13.76
CA LEU A 523 -17.83 -14.53 14.05
C LEU A 523 -17.15 -15.26 12.89
N GLN A 524 -17.63 -15.05 11.67
CA GLN A 524 -17.01 -15.63 10.49
C GLN A 524 -15.55 -15.19 10.36
N ARG A 525 -15.27 -13.89 10.56
CA ARG A 525 -13.91 -13.36 10.54
C ARG A 525 -13.04 -13.93 11.65
N MET A 526 -13.57 -14.11 12.86
CA MET A 526 -12.85 -14.77 13.97
C MET A 526 -12.52 -16.24 13.68
N GLU A 527 -13.41 -16.96 13.00
CA GLU A 527 -13.20 -18.35 12.60
C GLU A 527 -12.14 -18.48 11.49
N SER A 528 -12.14 -17.54 10.53
CA SER A 528 -11.15 -17.48 9.45
C SER A 528 -9.82 -16.89 9.89
N PHE A 529 -9.83 -16.04 10.92
CA PHE A 529 -8.66 -15.31 11.39
C PHE A 529 -7.56 -16.29 11.78
N THR A 530 -6.43 -16.17 11.10
CA THR A 530 -5.31 -17.07 11.28
C THR A 530 -4.56 -16.82 12.60
N GLY A 531 -4.81 -15.72 13.31
CA GLY A 531 -4.23 -15.47 14.64
C GLY A 531 -5.06 -15.98 15.81
N LEU A 532 -4.78 -15.42 17.00
CA LEU A 532 -5.54 -15.66 18.22
C LEU A 532 -6.51 -14.50 18.47
N ALA A 533 -7.81 -14.79 18.43
CA ALA A 533 -8.85 -13.82 18.79
C ALA A 533 -9.49 -14.20 20.14
N ILE A 534 -9.52 -13.26 21.07
CA ILE A 534 -10.03 -13.42 22.42
C ILE A 534 -11.22 -12.47 22.60
N LEU A 535 -12.37 -13.01 22.99
CA LEU A 535 -13.52 -12.23 23.45
C LEU A 535 -13.54 -12.20 24.96
N THR A 536 -13.84 -11.06 25.57
CA THR A 536 -14.19 -11.01 26.98
C THR A 536 -15.68 -10.75 27.15
N THR A 537 -16.26 -11.26 28.23
CA THR A 537 -17.60 -10.88 28.64
C THR A 537 -17.76 -10.95 30.16
N ASN A 538 -18.60 -10.08 30.69
CA ASN A 538 -19.02 -10.15 32.09
C ASN A 538 -20.21 -11.10 32.30
N ALA A 539 -20.96 -11.43 31.25
CA ALA A 539 -22.24 -12.13 31.35
C ALA A 539 -22.32 -13.35 30.42
N ARG A 540 -21.70 -14.47 30.82
CA ARG A 540 -21.72 -15.73 30.05
C ARG A 540 -23.15 -16.18 29.65
N SER A 541 -24.14 -15.93 30.52
CA SER A 541 -25.53 -16.35 30.30
C SER A 541 -26.23 -15.63 29.14
N VAL A 542 -25.66 -14.56 28.61
CA VAL A 542 -26.22 -13.80 27.48
C VAL A 542 -25.86 -14.45 26.13
N LEU A 543 -24.80 -15.27 26.10
CA LEU A 543 -24.34 -15.94 24.89
C LEU A 543 -25.11 -17.24 24.63
N ASP A 544 -25.55 -17.44 23.39
CA ASP A 544 -26.27 -18.66 23.00
C ASP A 544 -25.33 -19.87 22.78
N GLN A 545 -25.92 -21.06 22.72
CA GLN A 545 -25.16 -22.30 22.51
C GLN A 545 -24.57 -22.42 21.09
N ALA A 546 -25.13 -21.73 20.09
CA ALA A 546 -24.61 -21.77 18.72
C ALA A 546 -23.28 -20.98 18.63
N PHE A 547 -23.18 -19.87 19.36
CA PHE A 547 -22.00 -19.05 19.53
C PHE A 547 -20.88 -19.82 20.21
N LEU A 548 -21.17 -20.43 21.36
CA LEU A 548 -20.18 -21.19 22.14
C LEU A 548 -19.58 -22.36 21.35
N ARG A 549 -20.33 -22.98 20.43
CA ARG A 549 -19.84 -24.07 19.57
C ARG A 549 -18.81 -23.64 18.53
N ARG A 550 -18.77 -22.36 18.18
CA ARG A 550 -17.82 -21.79 17.21
C ARG A 550 -16.49 -21.42 17.86
N LEU A 551 -16.48 -21.25 19.17
CA LEU A 551 -15.29 -20.93 19.95
C LEU A 551 -14.53 -22.20 20.30
N ARG A 552 -13.21 -22.19 20.12
CA ARG A 552 -12.36 -23.36 20.37
C ARG A 552 -12.16 -23.61 21.86
N ILE A 553 -12.03 -22.53 22.65
CA ILE A 553 -11.79 -22.60 24.09
C ILE A 553 -12.67 -21.56 24.80
N VAL A 554 -13.29 -21.98 25.90
CA VAL A 554 -14.05 -21.10 26.80
C VAL A 554 -13.47 -21.22 28.20
N VAL A 555 -12.89 -20.14 28.70
CA VAL A 555 -12.33 -20.05 30.06
C VAL A 555 -13.26 -19.23 30.93
N THR A 556 -13.75 -19.82 32.02
CA THR A 556 -14.61 -19.12 32.97
C THR A 556 -13.78 -18.65 34.15
N PHE A 557 -13.58 -17.35 34.30
CA PHE A 557 -12.77 -16.76 35.35
C PHE A 557 -13.57 -16.75 36.66
N PRO A 558 -13.18 -17.55 37.66
CA PRO A 558 -13.87 -17.59 38.93
C PRO A 558 -13.61 -16.32 39.74
N TYR A 559 -14.50 -16.03 40.68
CA TYR A 559 -14.19 -15.06 41.72
C TYR A 559 -13.05 -15.60 42.60
N PRO A 560 -12.03 -14.81 42.96
CA PRO A 560 -10.87 -15.32 43.69
C PRO A 560 -11.29 -15.79 45.09
N ASP A 561 -10.88 -17.00 45.46
CA ASP A 561 -11.04 -17.51 46.83
C ASP A 561 -10.11 -16.79 47.81
N ARG A 562 -10.20 -17.14 49.10
CA ARG A 562 -9.39 -16.49 50.13
C ARG A 562 -7.88 -16.66 49.90
N ALA A 563 -7.43 -17.84 49.48
CA ALA A 563 -6.01 -18.11 49.25
C ALA A 563 -5.48 -17.34 48.03
N ALA A 564 -6.29 -17.23 46.97
CA ALA A 564 -6.02 -16.41 45.81
C ALA A 564 -5.94 -14.92 46.17
N ARG A 565 -6.88 -14.41 46.98
CA ARG A 565 -6.87 -13.00 47.44
C ARG A 565 -5.67 -12.67 48.31
N GLU A 566 -5.26 -13.58 49.19
CA GLU A 566 -4.04 -13.41 50.00
C GLU A 566 -2.80 -13.28 49.11
N THR A 567 -2.72 -14.11 48.06
CA THR A 567 -1.65 -14.04 47.06
C THR A 567 -1.70 -12.74 46.26
N LEU A 568 -2.89 -12.28 45.88
CA LEU A 568 -3.09 -11.00 45.20
C LEU A 568 -2.65 -9.83 46.09
N TRP A 569 -3.01 -9.81 47.37
CA TRP A 569 -2.58 -8.77 48.32
C TRP A 569 -1.08 -8.75 48.54
N ARG A 570 -0.42 -9.92 48.62
CA ARG A 570 1.05 -10.02 48.66
C ARG A 570 1.73 -9.38 47.44
N ARG A 571 1.07 -9.39 46.29
CA ARG A 571 1.59 -8.87 45.01
C ARG A 571 1.06 -7.48 44.66
N ALA A 572 0.19 -6.90 45.48
CA ALA A 572 -0.52 -5.67 45.13
C ALA A 572 0.40 -4.42 45.16
N PHE A 573 1.55 -4.51 45.83
CA PHE A 573 2.54 -3.44 45.93
C PHE A 573 3.84 -3.82 45.20
N PRO A 574 4.46 -2.89 44.43
CA PRO A 574 5.76 -3.13 43.82
C PRO A 574 6.85 -3.49 44.84
N ALA A 575 7.85 -4.24 44.39
CA ALA A 575 9.02 -4.57 45.20
C ALA A 575 9.73 -3.27 45.66
N GLY A 576 9.92 -3.11 46.96
CA GLY A 576 10.57 -1.94 47.56
C GLY A 576 9.61 -0.87 48.11
N VAL A 577 8.30 -1.00 47.89
CA VAL A 577 7.32 -0.12 48.55
C VAL A 577 7.20 -0.53 50.03
N PRO A 578 7.53 0.36 50.99
CA PRO A 578 7.38 0.06 52.41
C PRO A 578 5.89 0.10 52.80
N ALA A 579 5.23 -1.05 52.72
CA ALA A 579 3.84 -1.21 53.11
C ALA A 579 3.72 -2.09 54.37
N ASP A 580 3.02 -1.60 55.39
CA ASP A 580 2.65 -2.38 56.58
C ASP A 580 1.29 -3.03 56.34
N VAL A 581 1.33 -4.17 55.65
CA VAL A 581 0.13 -4.92 55.22
C VAL A 581 0.12 -6.32 55.80
N ASP A 582 -1.06 -6.75 56.23
CA ASP A 582 -1.36 -8.13 56.60
C ASP A 582 -2.25 -8.75 55.49
N PRO A 583 -1.65 -9.49 54.53
CA PRO A 583 -2.39 -10.09 53.42
C PRO A 583 -3.45 -11.10 53.87
N GLU A 584 -3.22 -11.82 54.98
CA GLU A 584 -4.13 -12.85 55.47
C GLU A 584 -5.44 -12.22 56.01
N ARG A 585 -5.31 -11.09 56.72
CA ARG A 585 -6.45 -10.29 57.17
C ARG A 585 -7.18 -9.64 56.00
N LEU A 586 -6.46 -9.04 55.06
CA LEU A 586 -7.06 -8.37 53.90
C LEU A 586 -7.75 -9.36 52.95
N ALA A 587 -7.29 -10.61 52.89
CA ALA A 587 -7.93 -11.67 52.10
C ALA A 587 -9.33 -12.07 52.60
N ALA A 588 -9.69 -11.74 53.85
CA ALA A 588 -11.04 -11.94 54.37
C ALA A 588 -12.07 -11.05 53.64
N VAL A 589 -11.62 -9.95 53.06
CA VAL A 589 -12.47 -9.03 52.29
C VAL A 589 -12.73 -9.59 50.89
N ASP A 590 -14.00 -9.66 50.51
CA ASP A 590 -14.45 -10.21 49.22
C ASP A 590 -14.37 -9.15 48.11
N LEU A 591 -13.13 -8.92 47.63
CA LEU A 591 -12.80 -8.07 46.48
C LEU A 591 -12.24 -8.90 45.32
N PRO A 592 -12.52 -8.53 44.06
CA PRO A 592 -11.88 -9.12 42.90
C PRO A 592 -10.44 -8.58 42.76
N GLY A 593 -9.60 -9.25 41.97
CA GLY A 593 -8.19 -8.86 41.80
C GLY A 593 -8.00 -7.41 41.32
N GLY A 594 -8.82 -6.94 40.38
CA GLY A 594 -8.80 -5.55 39.93
C GLY A 594 -9.16 -4.55 41.05
N GLY A 595 -10.08 -4.93 41.95
CA GLY A 595 -10.42 -4.11 43.12
C GLY A 595 -9.29 -4.08 44.15
N ILE A 596 -8.58 -5.20 44.35
CA ILE A 596 -7.39 -5.27 45.21
C ILE A 596 -6.28 -4.36 44.67
N ALA A 597 -6.01 -4.40 43.36
CA ALA A 597 -5.02 -3.53 42.72
C ALA A 597 -5.38 -2.04 42.84
N ALA A 598 -6.65 -1.69 42.61
CA ALA A 598 -7.14 -0.31 42.76
C ALA A 598 -7.06 0.20 44.21
N ALA A 599 -7.37 -0.68 45.19
CA ALA A 599 -7.25 -0.37 46.61
C ALA A 599 -5.78 -0.15 47.00
N ALA A 600 -4.86 -1.01 46.55
CA ALA A 600 -3.43 -0.85 46.82
C ALA A 600 -2.86 0.44 46.23
N LEU A 601 -3.23 0.78 44.99
CA LEU A 601 -2.81 2.05 44.37
C LEU A 601 -3.35 3.26 45.13
N THR A 602 -4.62 3.22 45.53
CA THR A 602 -5.24 4.30 46.31
C THR A 602 -4.57 4.44 47.68
N ALA A 603 -4.25 3.32 48.34
CA ALA A 603 -3.49 3.32 49.59
C ALA A 603 -2.09 3.93 49.42
N ALA A 604 -1.42 3.65 48.29
CA ALA A 604 -0.13 4.26 47.97
C ALA A 604 -0.23 5.78 47.81
N TYR A 605 -1.28 6.30 47.16
CA TYR A 605 -1.52 7.74 47.08
C TYR A 605 -1.81 8.37 48.45
N LEU A 606 -2.60 7.71 49.30
CA LEU A 606 -2.88 8.19 50.66
C LEU A 606 -1.63 8.19 51.55
N GLY A 607 -0.68 7.27 51.28
CA GLY A 607 0.57 7.13 52.01
C GLY A 607 1.76 7.88 51.42
N ALA A 608 1.58 8.60 50.31
CA ALA A 608 2.69 9.19 49.55
C ALA A 608 3.48 10.26 50.33
N ASP A 609 2.81 10.98 51.23
CA ASP A 609 3.43 12.00 52.10
C ASP A 609 4.17 11.38 53.30
N GLY A 610 4.04 10.07 53.54
CA GLY A 610 4.66 9.35 54.64
C GLY A 610 5.83 8.49 54.22
N GLU A 611 6.62 8.03 55.20
CA GLU A 611 7.74 7.10 54.96
C GLU A 611 7.27 5.68 54.60
N ARG A 612 6.03 5.32 54.94
CA ARG A 612 5.45 4.00 54.71
C ARG A 612 3.93 4.03 54.58
N ILE A 613 3.38 3.11 53.79
CA ILE A 613 1.93 2.90 53.67
C ILE A 613 1.47 2.15 54.92
N THR A 614 0.54 2.75 55.67
CA THR A 614 0.02 2.18 56.91
C THR A 614 -1.17 1.25 56.66
N GLY A 615 -1.39 0.30 57.56
CA GLY A 615 -2.57 -0.58 57.51
C GLY A 615 -3.91 0.19 57.54
N GLU A 616 -3.96 1.38 58.15
CA GLU A 616 -5.15 2.24 58.17
C GLU A 616 -5.47 2.83 56.78
N GLN A 617 -4.45 3.25 56.04
CA GLN A 617 -4.59 3.74 54.67
C GLN A 617 -5.09 2.63 53.74
N VAL A 618 -4.53 1.42 53.88
CA VAL A 618 -4.95 0.24 53.12
C VAL A 618 -6.38 -0.17 53.45
N ALA A 619 -6.75 -0.18 54.74
CA ALA A 619 -8.13 -0.46 55.16
C ALA A 619 -9.12 0.59 54.62
N THR A 620 -8.73 1.86 54.62
CA THR A 620 -9.55 2.96 54.08
C THR A 620 -9.75 2.82 52.58
N ALA A 621 -8.67 2.59 51.81
CA ALA A 621 -8.77 2.35 50.38
C ALA A 621 -9.61 1.10 50.04
N THR A 622 -9.43 0.02 50.82
CA THR A 622 -10.23 -1.21 50.69
C THR A 622 -11.72 -0.96 50.92
N ARG A 623 -12.07 -0.15 51.93
CA ARG A 623 -13.45 0.27 52.20
C ARG A 623 -14.06 1.05 51.03
N TRP A 624 -13.29 1.98 50.45
CA TRP A 624 -13.75 2.76 49.31
C TRP A 624 -14.01 1.87 48.08
N GLU A 625 -13.14 0.91 47.80
CA GLU A 625 -13.34 -0.03 46.70
C GLU A 625 -14.51 -0.99 46.92
N LEU A 626 -14.75 -1.45 48.15
CA LEU A 626 -15.97 -2.21 48.48
C LEU A 626 -17.24 -1.39 48.23
N ALA A 627 -17.25 -0.13 48.68
CA ALA A 627 -18.40 0.75 48.53
C ALA A 627 -18.73 1.02 47.05
N LYS A 628 -17.71 1.19 46.19
CA LYS A 628 -17.88 1.31 44.73
C LYS A 628 -18.56 0.08 44.10
N ASN A 629 -18.30 -1.10 44.65
CA ASN A 629 -18.90 -2.36 44.20
C ASN A 629 -20.29 -2.63 44.83
N GLY A 630 -20.90 -1.64 45.49
CA GLY A 630 -22.22 -1.76 46.10
C GLY A 630 -22.28 -2.66 47.34
N ARG A 631 -21.14 -2.93 47.99
CA ARG A 631 -21.02 -3.78 49.18
C ARG A 631 -20.52 -2.98 50.38
N SER A 632 -21.13 -3.16 51.56
CA SER A 632 -20.66 -2.58 52.83
C SER A 632 -19.95 -3.64 53.69
N LEU A 633 -18.91 -3.24 54.42
CA LEU A 633 -18.36 -4.07 55.48
C LEU A 633 -19.41 -4.20 56.58
N GLY A 634 -19.96 -5.39 56.78
CA GLY A 634 -20.72 -5.69 57.99
C GLY A 634 -19.78 -5.52 59.18
N GLY A 635 -20.01 -4.48 59.97
CA GLY A 635 -19.19 -4.21 61.15
C GLY A 635 -19.32 -5.34 62.17
N ARG A 636 -18.21 -6.02 62.43
CA ARG A 636 -17.88 -6.64 63.73
C ARG A 636 -16.39 -6.57 63.97
#